data_AF-A0A2K8L2I1-F1
#
_entry.id   AF-A0A2K8L2I1-F1
#
_cell.length_a   1.000
_cell.length_b   1.000
_cell.length_c   1.000
_cell.angle_alpha   90.00
_cell.angle_beta   90.00
_cell.angle_gamma   90.00
#
_symmetry.space_group_name_H-M   'P 1'
#
loop_
_entity.id
_entity.type
_entity.pdbx_description
1 polymer ?
#
loop_
_entity_poly.entity_id
_entity_poly.type
_entity_poly.pdbx_seq_one_letter_code
_entity_poly.pdbx_strand_id
1 'polypeptide(L)'
;MGAMNPFENPGRCKLALVNHGVTLPDGLSDASRWVAQANATESVVDIRLPSGHFATVPVAQPYTEQSPIRLTQEDGEGSARLTWQDESLEVQLLPAPRFYRNRTRSGARMGSFSSLHENLLMLNPLMGCGFFAERGKACQYCQYDSMLNESEPPLRDPLELVEVVRAALSEREVDTVYLYNSFAPGDDAGLGRLVPVIALLRRHLGHRQIALETVAPKDTAVIDALYAAGLDVFVCNLELHDADRFAEVCPGKASSGGQKAIWKALDHAREVFRTGAVVSNLIVGLEDIDSSKKGIDALIAHGVVPLLQPFRPLPGTPLEKHELPSLEEMEELFLHLYAALKQKEFPTHRLRHMGRVMTPMESRVLDGGEPALAERWVSSSMGRRLDGWVDGLRRHLRASNDGENGTQLDRRPMHVLLAGEALPFAALVVISLLAISAGTMDAPQGLSQNGWSSLIVFMLCLVLWVTQLLPLAVTSLLGLALLPLLGVLPATDVFALFGNPAVFFILGAFMLAAGAMQSGLSERMALLTIDRFGTSPTRLLLTMLLLPAVMACFMPEHAVAALFLPIAWEIVRSLGLKAGSRYAQSIFFALSWGAITGGVITLLGGARGPLAMALSEELTGRSFSFADWTLAAAPIALSVLAVSAIVLIRVTPMGGLDISSARERISLRRLELGDFDLKAKAMALLLLVTMLAWILAGHASSLAGIALISVVVMFALRLVSWRAVEEHVNWGVVLMYGGAIAIGKALTVTGAGLWLAHLLFPESIAGLALLAMLALITLLFTEGVSNAAAVAIVLPVAVPLAVASNIDPVTAALTVGIVSGFAFMLPMGTPPNAMIFGTGYVRASHMLRYGAVLSLTAFVVFMITVSVWWPLLGRIG
;
A
#
# COMPACT_ATOMS: atom_id res chain seq x y z
N MET A 1 17.26 -61.83 -2.09
CA MET A 1 18.03 -60.58 -2.11
C MET A 1 17.97 -60.02 -0.70
N GLY A 2 19.11 -59.81 -0.06
CA GLY A 2 19.15 -59.28 1.31
C GLY A 2 18.71 -57.82 1.30
N ALA A 3 17.79 -57.44 2.19
CA ALA A 3 17.33 -56.06 2.33
C ALA A 3 18.52 -55.15 2.71
N MET A 4 18.60 -53.95 2.12
CA MET A 4 19.64 -52.98 2.48
C MET A 4 19.57 -52.60 3.96
N ASN A 5 20.73 -52.52 4.60
CA ASN A 5 20.82 -52.11 6.00
C ASN A 5 20.64 -50.59 6.13
N PRO A 6 19.57 -50.12 6.80
CA PRO A 6 19.28 -48.69 6.94
C PRO A 6 20.28 -47.96 7.84
N PHE A 7 21.02 -48.66 8.73
CA PHE A 7 21.90 -48.03 9.71
C PHE A 7 23.32 -47.74 9.21
N GLU A 8 23.73 -48.28 8.06
CA GLU A 8 25.06 -48.05 7.47
C GLU A 8 25.30 -46.60 7.02
N ASN A 9 24.24 -45.89 6.63
CA ASN A 9 24.32 -44.52 6.13
C ASN A 9 23.26 -43.64 6.83
N PRO A 10 23.63 -42.48 7.40
CA PRO A 10 22.67 -41.61 8.09
C PRO A 10 21.51 -41.11 7.23
N GLY A 11 21.76 -40.87 5.94
CA GLY A 11 20.73 -40.48 4.97
C GLY A 11 19.76 -41.62 4.70
N ARG A 12 20.26 -42.85 4.53
CA ARG A 12 19.43 -44.06 4.41
C ARG A 12 18.60 -44.29 5.65
N CYS A 13 19.20 -44.14 6.84
CA CYS A 13 18.51 -44.26 8.10
C CYS A 13 17.34 -43.27 8.18
N LYS A 14 17.59 -41.99 7.87
CA LYS A 14 16.54 -40.95 7.81
C LYS A 14 15.46 -41.32 6.79
N LEU A 15 15.81 -41.74 5.58
CA LEU A 15 14.84 -42.16 4.57
C LEU A 15 13.99 -43.35 5.02
N ALA A 16 14.60 -44.39 5.57
CA ALA A 16 13.90 -45.57 6.06
C ALA A 16 12.90 -45.22 7.17
N LEU A 17 13.33 -44.39 8.13
CA LEU A 17 12.49 -43.90 9.22
C LEU A 17 11.31 -43.06 8.71
N VAL A 18 11.56 -42.15 7.77
CA VAL A 18 10.49 -41.28 7.26
C VAL A 18 9.59 -42.03 6.25
N ASN A 19 10.06 -43.09 5.60
CA ASN A 19 9.26 -43.89 4.67
C ASN A 19 8.38 -44.92 5.41
N HIS A 20 9.01 -45.79 6.21
CA HIS A 20 8.34 -46.93 6.85
C HIS A 20 7.84 -46.62 8.28
N GLY A 21 8.27 -45.50 8.88
CA GLY A 21 8.03 -45.22 10.29
C GLY A 21 8.67 -46.26 11.21
N VAL A 22 8.20 -46.32 12.46
CA VAL A 22 8.69 -47.30 13.45
C VAL A 22 7.55 -47.98 14.18
N THR A 23 7.76 -49.25 14.52
CA THR A 23 6.87 -49.99 15.42
C THR A 23 7.23 -49.66 16.87
N LEU A 24 6.21 -49.47 17.71
CA LEU A 24 6.35 -49.21 19.15
C LEU A 24 5.89 -50.43 19.97
N PRO A 25 6.70 -51.50 20.09
CA PRO A 25 6.28 -52.75 20.74
C PRO A 25 5.87 -52.56 22.21
N ASP A 26 6.62 -51.72 22.95
CA ASP A 26 6.40 -51.48 24.38
C ASP A 26 5.66 -50.15 24.66
N GLY A 27 5.28 -49.43 23.60
CA GLY A 27 4.83 -48.04 23.70
C GLY A 27 5.94 -47.06 24.11
N LEU A 28 5.57 -45.81 24.37
CA LEU A 28 6.46 -44.77 24.91
C LEU A 28 5.97 -44.32 26.28
N SER A 29 6.88 -44.23 27.24
CA SER A 29 6.58 -43.66 28.56
C SER A 29 6.27 -42.16 28.42
N ASP A 30 5.18 -41.71 29.04
CA ASP A 30 4.63 -40.36 28.85
C ASP A 30 4.53 -39.98 27.36
N ALA A 31 3.85 -40.81 26.56
CA ALA A 31 3.68 -40.59 25.12
C ALA A 31 3.26 -39.15 24.76
N SER A 32 2.53 -38.46 25.64
CA SER A 32 2.11 -37.06 25.48
C SER A 32 3.27 -36.03 25.39
N ARG A 33 4.46 -36.41 25.88
CA ARG A 33 5.70 -35.63 25.83
C ARG A 33 6.42 -35.79 24.51
N TRP A 34 6.29 -36.93 23.83
CA TRP A 34 7.12 -37.29 22.66
C TRP A 34 6.33 -37.30 21.36
N VAL A 35 5.06 -37.72 21.42
CA VAL A 35 4.19 -37.86 20.26
C VAL A 35 3.48 -36.54 19.98
N ALA A 36 3.59 -36.09 18.74
CA ALA A 36 2.86 -34.96 18.18
C ALA A 36 1.96 -35.40 17.03
N GLN A 37 0.98 -34.58 16.67
CA GLN A 37 0.28 -34.73 15.40
C GLN A 37 0.94 -33.85 14.34
N ALA A 38 1.30 -34.43 13.20
CA ALA A 38 1.69 -33.74 11.99
C ALA A 38 0.49 -33.65 11.04
N ASN A 39 0.33 -32.50 10.37
CA ASN A 39 -0.74 -32.25 9.39
C ASN A 39 -2.16 -32.62 9.86
N ALA A 40 -2.42 -32.51 11.17
CA ALA A 40 -3.69 -32.85 11.82
C ALA A 40 -4.18 -34.30 11.63
N THR A 41 -3.34 -35.21 11.11
CA THR A 41 -3.78 -36.56 10.67
C THR A 41 -2.82 -37.66 11.12
N GLU A 42 -1.51 -37.43 11.08
CA GLU A 42 -0.50 -38.46 11.36
C GLU A 42 0.17 -38.23 12.72
N SER A 43 0.30 -39.28 13.51
CA SER A 43 1.07 -39.25 14.76
C SER A 43 2.56 -39.44 14.44
N VAL A 44 3.41 -38.58 15.00
CA VAL A 44 4.85 -38.57 14.73
C VAL A 44 5.66 -38.43 16.02
N VAL A 45 6.90 -38.90 15.97
CA VAL A 45 7.95 -38.64 16.96
C VAL A 45 9.15 -38.00 16.29
N ASP A 46 9.75 -37.01 16.94
CA ASP A 46 10.95 -36.35 16.43
C ASP A 46 12.20 -37.04 17.00
N ILE A 47 13.07 -37.51 16.12
CA ILE A 47 14.28 -38.25 16.44
C ILE A 47 15.52 -37.49 15.94
N ARG A 48 16.57 -37.46 16.75
CA ARG A 48 17.91 -37.02 16.35
C ARG A 48 18.84 -38.22 16.27
N LEU A 49 19.40 -38.43 15.08
CA LEU A 49 20.38 -39.49 14.82
C LEU A 49 21.75 -39.13 15.43
N PRO A 50 22.64 -40.10 15.71
CA PRO A 50 24.01 -39.83 16.20
C PRO A 50 24.83 -38.92 15.30
N SER A 51 24.54 -38.95 14.00
CA SER A 51 25.15 -38.06 13.00
C SER A 51 24.68 -36.59 13.11
N GLY A 52 23.74 -36.28 14.01
CA GLY A 52 23.14 -34.97 14.19
C GLY A 52 21.91 -34.69 13.32
N HIS A 53 21.61 -35.56 12.34
CA HIS A 53 20.45 -35.39 11.46
C HIS A 53 19.13 -35.56 12.21
N PHE A 54 18.17 -34.69 11.90
CA PHE A 54 16.82 -34.71 12.44
C PHE A 54 15.87 -35.48 11.52
N ALA A 55 14.97 -36.29 12.11
CA ALA A 55 13.92 -37.01 11.40
C ALA A 55 12.59 -36.90 12.17
N THR A 56 11.53 -36.49 11.49
CA THR A 56 10.16 -36.64 12.00
C THR A 56 9.61 -37.97 11.52
N VAL A 57 9.43 -38.91 12.46
CA VAL A 57 9.19 -40.32 12.19
C VAL A 57 7.73 -40.66 12.47
N PRO A 58 6.97 -41.19 11.49
CA PRO A 58 5.60 -41.65 11.71
C PRO A 58 5.51 -42.82 12.68
N VAL A 59 4.47 -42.80 13.50
CA VAL A 59 4.15 -43.86 14.47
C VAL A 59 2.64 -44.06 14.57
N ALA A 60 2.22 -45.19 15.12
CA ALA A 60 0.82 -45.48 15.45
C ALA A 60 -0.14 -45.35 14.24
N GLN A 61 0.33 -45.75 13.06
CA GLN A 61 -0.45 -45.96 11.85
C GLN A 61 -0.42 -47.44 11.44
N PRO A 62 -1.43 -47.97 10.73
CA PRO A 62 -1.44 -49.38 10.31
C PRO A 62 -0.20 -49.81 9.53
N TYR A 63 0.34 -48.94 8.67
CA TYR A 63 1.55 -49.25 7.91
C TYR A 63 2.82 -49.23 8.78
N THR A 64 2.84 -48.44 9.86
CA THR A 64 3.99 -48.38 10.79
C THR A 64 4.06 -49.60 11.70
N GLU A 65 2.95 -50.30 11.96
CA GLU A 65 2.94 -51.55 12.72
C GLU A 65 3.68 -52.68 11.98
N GLN A 66 3.72 -52.59 10.66
CA GLN A 66 4.44 -53.49 9.77
C GLN A 66 5.89 -53.02 9.51
N SER A 67 6.33 -51.93 10.15
CA SER A 67 7.69 -51.42 9.95
C SER A 67 8.73 -52.45 10.36
N PRO A 68 9.81 -52.65 9.56
CA PRO A 68 10.91 -53.52 9.95
C PRO A 68 11.78 -52.90 11.05
N ILE A 69 11.55 -51.63 11.42
CA ILE A 69 12.32 -50.89 12.42
C ILE A 69 11.49 -50.76 13.70
N ARG A 70 12.05 -51.21 14.81
CA ARG A 70 11.44 -51.09 16.14
C ARG A 70 12.10 -49.96 16.92
N LEU A 71 11.30 -49.17 17.64
CA LEU A 71 11.79 -48.15 18.55
C LEU A 71 11.46 -48.57 19.99
N THR A 72 12.49 -48.73 20.82
CA THR A 72 12.37 -49.03 22.26
C THR A 72 12.97 -47.89 23.06
N GLN A 73 12.22 -47.33 24.00
CA GLN A 73 12.73 -46.28 24.89
C GLN A 73 13.63 -46.89 25.97
N GLU A 74 14.76 -46.25 26.25
CA GLU A 74 15.68 -46.67 27.32
C GLU A 74 15.42 -45.92 28.63
N ASP A 75 15.88 -46.49 29.75
CA ASP A 75 15.78 -45.87 31.08
C ASP A 75 16.65 -44.59 31.16
N GLY A 76 16.06 -43.45 30.77
CA GLY A 76 16.71 -42.14 30.76
C GLY A 76 15.85 -41.05 30.12
N GLU A 77 16.17 -39.77 30.36
CA GLU A 77 15.43 -38.63 29.77
C GLU A 77 15.68 -38.50 28.25
N GLY A 78 14.93 -39.26 27.45
CA GLY A 78 14.88 -39.13 26.00
C GLY A 78 15.88 -39.96 25.19
N SER A 79 16.61 -40.90 25.81
CA SER A 79 17.36 -41.91 25.06
C SER A 79 16.43 -43.01 24.55
N ALA A 80 16.63 -43.44 23.31
CA ALA A 80 15.91 -44.56 22.71
C ALA A 80 16.80 -45.33 21.74
N ARG A 81 16.37 -46.55 21.41
CA ARG A 81 17.09 -47.45 20.52
C ARG A 81 16.22 -47.84 19.35
N LEU A 82 16.76 -47.69 18.15
CA LEU A 82 16.20 -48.28 16.93
C LEU A 82 16.81 -49.66 16.73
N THR A 83 15.99 -50.65 16.41
CA THR A 83 16.43 -52.02 16.13
C THR A 83 15.90 -52.47 14.78
N TRP A 84 16.78 -53.01 13.94
CA TRP A 84 16.47 -53.59 12.64
C TRP A 84 17.24 -54.91 12.51
N GLN A 85 16.52 -56.03 12.40
CA GLN A 85 17.12 -57.38 12.46
C GLN A 85 18.00 -57.53 13.72
N ASP A 86 19.28 -57.88 13.56
CA ASP A 86 20.26 -58.04 14.65
C ASP A 86 21.03 -56.76 14.98
N GLU A 87 20.73 -55.64 14.30
CA GLU A 87 21.43 -54.38 14.48
C GLU A 87 20.63 -53.38 15.32
N SER A 88 21.35 -52.49 16.01
CA SER A 88 20.73 -51.43 16.80
C SER A 88 21.50 -50.12 16.72
N LEU A 89 20.75 -49.02 16.77
CA LEU A 89 21.27 -47.66 16.72
C LEU A 89 20.67 -46.84 17.86
N GLU A 90 21.51 -46.26 18.70
CA GLU A 90 21.09 -45.34 19.76
C GLU A 90 20.67 -43.99 19.14
N VAL A 91 19.55 -43.44 19.58
CA VAL A 91 18.98 -42.20 19.07
C VAL A 91 18.41 -41.36 20.21
N GLN A 92 18.26 -40.06 19.97
CA GLN A 92 17.65 -39.15 20.93
C GLN A 92 16.23 -38.78 20.51
N LEU A 93 15.26 -39.02 21.39
CA LEU A 93 13.90 -38.50 21.27
C LEU A 93 13.86 -37.02 21.64
N LEU A 94 13.18 -36.22 20.82
CA LEU A 94 12.96 -34.81 21.07
C LEU A 94 11.53 -34.61 21.58
N PRO A 95 11.34 -33.83 22.66
CA PRO A 95 10.00 -33.59 23.19
C PRO A 95 9.17 -32.78 22.19
N ALA A 96 7.86 -33.03 22.15
CA ALA A 96 6.90 -32.24 21.40
C ALA A 96 6.89 -30.78 21.93
N PRO A 97 6.74 -29.77 21.04
CA PRO A 97 6.67 -28.37 21.44
C PRO A 97 5.59 -28.09 22.50
N ARG A 98 5.95 -27.33 23.54
CA ARG A 98 5.05 -26.97 24.64
C ARG A 98 3.92 -26.07 24.16
N PHE A 99 4.20 -25.16 23.23
CA PHE A 99 3.19 -24.24 22.70
C PHE A 99 2.00 -24.96 22.05
N TYR A 100 2.14 -26.21 21.59
CA TYR A 100 1.01 -26.99 21.09
C TYR A 100 -0.15 -27.15 22.07
N ARG A 101 0.12 -27.04 23.38
CA ARG A 101 -0.89 -27.16 24.44
C ARG A 101 -1.56 -25.81 24.75
N ASN A 102 -0.99 -24.70 24.27
CA ASN A 102 -1.55 -23.36 24.46
C ASN A 102 -2.83 -23.19 23.63
N ARG A 103 -3.66 -22.23 24.05
CA ARG A 103 -4.86 -21.82 23.34
C ARG A 103 -4.67 -20.44 22.72
N THR A 104 -5.22 -20.25 21.53
CA THR A 104 -5.33 -18.95 20.87
C THR A 104 -6.45 -18.14 21.50
N ARG A 105 -6.60 -16.89 21.05
CA ARG A 105 -7.72 -16.01 21.44
C ARG A 105 -9.12 -16.57 21.19
N SER A 106 -9.31 -17.42 20.18
CA SER A 106 -10.61 -18.05 19.92
C SER A 106 -10.84 -19.30 20.79
N GLY A 107 -9.81 -19.72 21.52
CA GLY A 107 -9.81 -20.97 22.29
C GLY A 107 -9.30 -22.18 21.51
N ALA A 108 -8.93 -22.07 20.23
CA ALA A 108 -8.35 -23.16 19.46
C ALA A 108 -6.99 -23.60 20.05
N ARG A 109 -6.72 -24.91 20.07
CA ARG A 109 -5.43 -25.44 20.52
C ARG A 109 -4.38 -25.19 19.43
N MET A 110 -3.26 -24.54 19.75
CA MET A 110 -2.27 -24.16 18.73
C MET A 110 -1.75 -25.36 17.92
N GLY A 111 -1.53 -26.51 18.58
CA GLY A 111 -1.09 -27.74 17.91
C GLY A 111 -2.14 -28.43 17.01
N SER A 112 -3.39 -27.96 16.96
CA SER A 112 -4.41 -28.58 16.08
C SER A 112 -4.36 -28.09 14.64
N PHE A 113 -3.60 -27.03 14.36
CA PHE A 113 -3.43 -26.46 13.01
C PHE A 113 -2.01 -25.98 12.73
N SER A 114 -1.05 -26.36 13.58
CA SER A 114 0.36 -26.10 13.38
C SER A 114 1.21 -27.29 13.75
N SER A 115 2.32 -27.46 13.03
CA SER A 115 3.37 -28.42 13.36
C SER A 115 4.74 -27.82 13.14
N LEU A 116 5.68 -28.08 14.04
CA LEU A 116 7.05 -27.59 14.03
C LEU A 116 7.98 -28.79 13.86
N HIS A 117 8.69 -28.82 12.72
CA HIS A 117 9.66 -29.84 12.37
C HIS A 117 11.06 -29.22 12.34
N GLU A 118 11.84 -29.43 13.40
CA GLU A 118 13.10 -28.74 13.64
C GLU A 118 12.96 -27.20 13.56
N ASN A 119 13.28 -26.59 12.41
CA ASN A 119 13.18 -25.14 12.16
C ASN A 119 12.06 -24.75 11.16
N LEU A 120 11.23 -25.72 10.75
CA LEU A 120 10.09 -25.55 9.84
C LEU A 120 8.78 -25.51 10.60
N LEU A 121 8.16 -24.33 10.69
CA LEU A 121 6.83 -24.18 11.27
C LEU A 121 5.77 -24.25 10.17
N MET A 122 5.00 -25.32 10.13
CA MET A 122 3.87 -25.48 9.23
C MET A 122 2.59 -24.94 9.88
N LEU A 123 1.79 -24.22 9.10
CA LEU A 123 0.51 -23.64 9.51
C LEU A 123 -0.56 -23.96 8.45
N ASN A 124 -1.78 -24.20 8.92
CA ASN A 124 -2.95 -24.43 8.07
C ASN A 124 -3.94 -23.26 8.20
N PRO A 125 -3.88 -22.23 7.33
CA PRO A 125 -4.76 -21.07 7.39
C PRO A 125 -6.23 -21.41 7.10
N LEU A 126 -6.48 -22.31 6.15
CA LEU A 126 -7.83 -22.81 5.85
C LEU A 126 -8.17 -23.98 6.78
N MET A 127 -9.45 -24.12 7.11
CA MET A 127 -9.95 -25.17 8.02
C MET A 127 -10.54 -26.39 7.28
N GLY A 128 -10.49 -26.40 5.96
CA GLY A 128 -11.09 -27.41 5.08
C GLY A 128 -10.43 -27.39 3.71
N CYS A 129 -10.76 -28.35 2.84
CA CYS A 129 -10.40 -28.33 1.43
C CYS A 129 -11.63 -28.55 0.54
N GLY A 130 -11.89 -27.64 -0.39
CA GLY A 130 -13.10 -27.64 -1.22
C GLY A 130 -13.27 -28.89 -2.10
N PHE A 131 -12.19 -29.63 -2.38
CA PHE A 131 -12.29 -30.92 -3.08
C PHE A 131 -12.99 -32.01 -2.25
N PHE A 132 -13.06 -31.88 -0.92
CA PHE A 132 -13.82 -32.79 -0.07
C PHE A 132 -15.33 -32.45 -0.04
N ALA A 133 -15.72 -31.26 -0.49
CA ALA A 133 -17.13 -30.86 -0.53
C ALA A 133 -17.92 -31.60 -1.64
N GLU A 134 -17.22 -32.07 -2.69
CA GLU A 134 -17.79 -32.82 -3.80
C GLU A 134 -17.36 -34.29 -3.76
N ARG A 135 -18.34 -35.20 -3.85
CA ARG A 135 -18.07 -36.64 -3.84
C ARG A 135 -17.20 -37.04 -5.03
N GLY A 136 -16.09 -37.73 -4.74
CA GLY A 136 -15.16 -38.23 -5.77
C GLY A 136 -14.17 -37.20 -6.31
N LYS A 137 -14.08 -35.99 -5.73
CA LYS A 137 -13.11 -34.97 -6.12
C LYS A 137 -11.87 -34.91 -5.22
N ALA A 138 -11.94 -35.43 -4.00
CA ALA A 138 -10.81 -35.52 -3.09
C ALA A 138 -9.66 -36.35 -3.69
N CYS A 139 -8.41 -36.00 -3.37
CA CYS A 139 -7.25 -36.78 -3.79
C CYS A 139 -7.27 -38.13 -3.05
N GLN A 140 -7.01 -39.23 -3.76
CA GLN A 140 -7.21 -40.59 -3.24
C GLN A 140 -6.27 -40.98 -2.09
N TYR A 141 -5.19 -40.23 -1.86
CA TYR A 141 -4.25 -40.41 -0.75
C TYR A 141 -4.54 -39.48 0.45
N CYS A 142 -5.43 -38.49 0.29
CA CYS A 142 -5.55 -37.39 1.24
C CYS A 142 -6.55 -37.72 2.35
N GLN A 143 -6.12 -37.60 3.61
CA GLN A 143 -6.94 -37.83 4.80
C GLN A 143 -7.34 -36.52 5.51
N TYR A 144 -7.44 -35.41 4.78
CA TYR A 144 -7.88 -34.11 5.33
C TYR A 144 -9.39 -34.12 5.62
N ASP A 145 -9.83 -34.99 6.52
CA ASP A 145 -11.22 -35.19 6.91
C ASP A 145 -11.61 -34.21 8.02
N SER A 146 -11.94 -32.97 7.61
CA SER A 146 -12.37 -31.89 8.49
C SER A 146 -13.89 -31.73 8.41
N MET A 147 -14.54 -31.52 9.55
CA MET A 147 -15.97 -31.16 9.63
C MET A 147 -16.31 -29.83 8.94
N LEU A 148 -15.29 -29.05 8.53
CA LEU A 148 -15.41 -27.77 7.83
C LEU A 148 -15.00 -27.86 6.35
N ASN A 149 -15.04 -29.06 5.78
CA ASN A 149 -14.86 -29.33 4.35
C ASN A 149 -16.07 -28.85 3.54
N GLU A 150 -16.20 -27.52 3.42
CA GLU A 150 -17.20 -26.86 2.58
C GLU A 150 -16.62 -26.51 1.22
N SER A 151 -17.49 -26.19 0.24
CA SER A 151 -17.06 -25.80 -1.11
C SER A 151 -16.04 -24.67 -1.05
N GLU A 152 -16.31 -23.64 -0.25
CA GLU A 152 -15.38 -22.59 0.12
C GLU A 152 -14.99 -22.70 1.60
N PRO A 153 -13.85 -23.31 1.93
CA PRO A 153 -13.43 -23.49 3.31
C PRO A 153 -13.26 -22.16 4.06
N PRO A 154 -13.63 -22.11 5.35
CA PRO A 154 -13.43 -20.92 6.17
C PRO A 154 -11.93 -20.69 6.44
N LEU A 155 -11.55 -19.41 6.47
CA LEU A 155 -10.19 -18.96 6.79
C LEU A 155 -10.13 -18.69 8.29
N ARG A 156 -9.08 -19.18 8.95
CA ARG A 156 -8.80 -18.86 10.36
C ARG A 156 -8.54 -17.37 10.51
N ASP A 157 -8.81 -16.84 11.70
CA ASP A 157 -8.45 -15.46 12.01
C ASP A 157 -6.93 -15.30 11.82
N PRO A 158 -6.47 -14.39 10.93
CA PRO A 158 -5.05 -14.19 10.67
C PRO A 158 -4.23 -13.89 11.94
N LEU A 159 -4.84 -13.30 12.97
CA LEU A 159 -4.17 -13.01 14.25
C LEU A 159 -3.88 -14.28 15.06
N GLU A 160 -4.64 -15.36 14.89
CA GLU A 160 -4.33 -16.65 15.53
C GLU A 160 -3.06 -17.27 14.94
N LEU A 161 -2.87 -17.14 13.62
CA LEU A 161 -1.65 -17.59 12.95
C LEU A 161 -0.44 -16.83 13.49
N VAL A 162 -0.59 -15.53 13.75
CA VAL A 162 0.45 -14.71 14.40
C VAL A 162 0.74 -15.17 15.83
N GLU A 163 -0.29 -15.51 16.61
CA GLU A 163 -0.12 -16.02 17.99
C GLU A 163 0.71 -17.31 17.99
N VAL A 164 0.44 -18.24 17.06
CA VAL A 164 1.22 -19.47 16.90
C VAL A 164 2.66 -19.16 16.49
N VAL A 165 2.87 -18.29 15.50
CA VAL A 165 4.22 -17.91 15.06
C VAL A 165 5.03 -17.33 16.22
N ARG A 166 4.44 -16.43 17.01
CA ARG A 166 5.12 -15.84 18.17
C ARG A 166 5.42 -16.86 19.26
N ALA A 167 4.49 -17.79 19.52
CA ALA A 167 4.69 -18.84 20.50
C ALA A 167 5.81 -19.80 20.07
N ALA A 168 5.82 -20.24 18.81
CA ALA A 168 6.86 -21.08 18.26
C ALA A 168 8.24 -20.40 18.31
N LEU A 169 8.33 -19.14 17.88
CA LEU A 169 9.57 -18.34 17.92
C LEU A 169 10.10 -18.11 19.35
N SER A 170 9.24 -18.14 20.36
CA SER A 170 9.65 -18.01 21.76
C SER A 170 10.23 -19.30 22.35
N GLU A 171 9.95 -20.45 21.73
CA GLU A 171 10.34 -21.77 22.23
C GLU A 171 11.52 -22.36 21.46
N ARG A 172 11.54 -22.22 20.12
CA ARG A 172 12.58 -22.78 19.24
C ARG A 172 12.97 -21.81 18.13
N GLU A 173 14.11 -22.07 17.52
CA GLU A 173 14.47 -21.39 16.27
C GLU A 173 13.50 -21.82 15.15
N VAL A 174 12.98 -20.83 14.41
CA VAL A 174 12.18 -21.06 13.21
C VAL A 174 12.84 -20.27 12.10
N ASP A 175 13.15 -20.95 11.00
CA ASP A 175 13.72 -20.34 9.79
C ASP A 175 12.67 -20.13 8.71
N THR A 176 11.79 -21.13 8.53
CA THR A 176 10.74 -21.11 7.51
C THR A 176 9.38 -21.33 8.13
N VAL A 177 8.43 -20.45 7.82
CA VAL A 177 7.00 -20.66 8.06
C VAL A 177 6.36 -21.16 6.77
N TYR A 178 5.79 -22.35 6.80
CA TYR A 178 5.20 -23.03 5.67
C TYR A 178 3.68 -23.01 5.76
N LEU A 179 3.01 -22.38 4.81
CA LEU A 179 1.57 -22.28 4.76
C LEU A 179 1.01 -23.35 3.81
N TYR A 180 0.06 -24.13 4.28
CA TYR A 180 -0.72 -25.04 3.42
C TYR A 180 -2.03 -24.37 3.00
N ASN A 181 -2.16 -24.09 1.71
CA ASN A 181 -3.42 -23.68 1.10
C ASN A 181 -4.18 -24.90 0.58
N SER A 182 -5.34 -25.13 1.18
CA SER A 182 -6.36 -26.01 0.63
C SER A 182 -7.10 -25.35 -0.54
N PHE A 183 -7.83 -26.13 -1.33
CA PHE A 183 -8.61 -25.59 -2.45
C PHE A 183 -9.83 -24.79 -1.97
N ALA A 184 -10.07 -23.63 -2.60
CA ALA A 184 -11.35 -22.92 -2.57
C ALA A 184 -11.81 -22.59 -4.00
N PRO A 185 -13.13 -22.47 -4.27
CA PRO A 185 -13.66 -22.26 -5.61
C PRO A 185 -13.36 -20.83 -6.07
N GLY A 186 -13.12 -20.67 -7.36
CA GLY A 186 -12.72 -19.40 -7.97
C GLY A 186 -11.51 -19.56 -8.87
N ASP A 187 -11.20 -18.52 -9.64
CA ASP A 187 -10.07 -18.55 -10.57
C ASP A 187 -8.72 -18.43 -9.86
N ASP A 188 -8.68 -17.88 -8.64
CA ASP A 188 -7.47 -17.71 -7.83
C ASP A 188 -7.23 -18.86 -6.83
N ALA A 189 -8.09 -19.89 -6.82
CA ALA A 189 -8.03 -21.01 -5.87
C ALA A 189 -8.03 -20.60 -4.38
N GLY A 190 -8.63 -19.45 -4.04
CA GLY A 190 -8.67 -18.91 -2.67
C GLY A 190 -7.41 -18.16 -2.24
N LEU A 191 -6.42 -18.02 -3.11
CA LEU A 191 -5.13 -17.40 -2.80
C LEU A 191 -5.24 -15.92 -2.45
N GLY A 192 -6.20 -15.19 -3.02
CA GLY A 192 -6.43 -13.78 -2.71
C GLY A 192 -6.72 -13.55 -1.23
N ARG A 193 -7.36 -14.52 -0.56
CA ARG A 193 -7.65 -14.48 0.88
C ARG A 193 -6.39 -14.62 1.75
N LEU A 194 -5.31 -15.19 1.20
CA LEU A 194 -4.02 -15.36 1.89
C LEU A 194 -3.06 -14.18 1.72
N VAL A 195 -3.28 -13.31 0.74
CA VAL A 195 -2.49 -12.07 0.55
C VAL A 195 -2.41 -11.24 1.85
N PRO A 196 -3.53 -10.88 2.52
CA PRO A 196 -3.46 -10.14 3.78
C PRO A 196 -2.84 -10.96 4.92
N VAL A 197 -3.01 -12.28 4.92
CA VAL A 197 -2.40 -13.18 5.92
C VAL A 197 -0.89 -13.17 5.81
N ILE A 198 -0.35 -13.32 4.60
CA ILE A 198 1.09 -13.29 4.35
C ILE A 198 1.67 -11.92 4.67
N ALA A 199 0.99 -10.83 4.28
CA ALA A 199 1.40 -9.47 4.64
C ALA A 199 1.46 -9.26 6.16
N LEU A 200 0.51 -9.83 6.90
CA LEU A 200 0.52 -9.80 8.36
C LEU A 200 1.67 -10.63 8.94
N LEU A 201 1.85 -11.87 8.50
CA LEU A 201 2.94 -12.76 8.96
C LEU A 201 4.32 -12.17 8.68
N ARG A 202 4.52 -11.55 7.51
CA ARG A 202 5.77 -10.89 7.11
C ARG A 202 6.21 -9.84 8.14
N ARG A 203 5.29 -9.08 8.71
CA ARG A 203 5.57 -8.08 9.76
C ARG A 203 6.14 -8.70 11.05
N HIS A 204 5.85 -9.97 11.32
CA HIS A 204 6.30 -10.68 12.51
C HIS A 204 7.52 -11.58 12.28
N LEU A 205 7.79 -11.96 11.04
CA LEU A 205 8.86 -12.90 10.68
C LEU A 205 10.17 -12.22 10.27
N GLY A 206 10.11 -10.95 9.83
CA GLY A 206 11.29 -10.20 9.43
C GLY A 206 11.97 -10.82 8.22
N HIS A 207 13.21 -11.32 8.41
CA HIS A 207 14.03 -11.95 7.37
C HIS A 207 13.78 -13.46 7.17
N ARG A 208 12.96 -14.09 8.03
CA ARG A 208 12.62 -15.51 7.94
C ARG A 208 11.77 -15.80 6.71
N GLN A 209 11.84 -17.02 6.19
CA GLN A 209 11.14 -17.39 4.98
C GLN A 209 9.65 -17.63 5.23
N ILE A 210 8.82 -17.22 4.27
CA ILE A 210 7.43 -17.68 4.16
C ILE A 210 7.33 -18.51 2.89
N ALA A 211 6.93 -19.77 3.05
CA ALA A 211 6.61 -20.67 1.96
C ALA A 211 5.11 -20.89 1.90
N LEU A 212 4.56 -21.06 0.70
CA LEU A 212 3.14 -21.36 0.50
C LEU A 212 3.01 -22.52 -0.47
N GLU A 213 2.37 -23.58 -0.01
CA GLU A 213 1.92 -24.70 -0.85
C GLU A 213 0.48 -24.51 -1.25
N THR A 214 0.20 -24.63 -2.54
CA THR A 214 -1.14 -24.40 -3.08
C THR A 214 -1.46 -25.28 -4.29
N VAL A 215 -2.76 -25.42 -4.53
CA VAL A 215 -3.31 -25.82 -5.83
C VAL A 215 -3.07 -24.71 -6.86
N ALA A 216 -2.85 -25.12 -8.11
CA ALA A 216 -2.61 -24.19 -9.21
C ALA A 216 -3.82 -23.25 -9.44
N PRO A 217 -3.65 -21.92 -9.34
CA PRO A 217 -4.69 -20.98 -9.72
C PRO A 217 -4.80 -20.88 -11.25
N LYS A 218 -6.01 -20.60 -11.76
CA LYS A 218 -6.23 -20.28 -13.18
C LYS A 218 -5.76 -18.86 -13.50
N ASP A 219 -6.05 -17.94 -12.58
CA ASP A 219 -5.53 -16.58 -12.59
C ASP A 219 -4.15 -16.53 -11.92
N THR A 220 -3.10 -16.34 -12.73
CA THR A 220 -1.73 -16.27 -12.23
C THR A 220 -1.37 -14.91 -11.64
N ALA A 221 -2.20 -13.87 -11.82
CA ALA A 221 -1.93 -12.54 -11.24
C ALA A 221 -1.93 -12.57 -9.70
N VAL A 222 -2.64 -13.52 -9.08
CA VAL A 222 -2.60 -13.69 -7.62
C VAL A 222 -1.21 -14.08 -7.11
N ILE A 223 -0.38 -14.72 -7.93
CA ILE A 223 1.01 -15.08 -7.60
C ILE A 223 1.84 -13.80 -7.39
N ASP A 224 1.61 -12.77 -8.21
CA ASP A 224 2.26 -11.47 -8.11
C ASP A 224 1.86 -10.76 -6.80
N ALA A 225 0.57 -10.83 -6.45
CA ALA A 225 0.04 -10.28 -5.20
C ALA A 225 0.61 -10.99 -3.96
N LEU A 226 0.73 -12.32 -3.99
CA LEU A 226 1.35 -13.12 -2.91
C LEU A 226 2.83 -12.76 -2.73
N TYR A 227 3.58 -12.63 -3.83
CA TYR A 227 4.97 -12.18 -3.81
C TYR A 227 5.07 -10.78 -3.18
N ALA A 228 4.25 -9.83 -3.62
CA ALA A 228 4.25 -8.48 -3.08
C ALA A 228 3.87 -8.42 -1.59
N ALA A 229 2.96 -9.28 -1.14
CA ALA A 229 2.61 -9.43 0.28
C ALA A 229 3.77 -9.95 1.13
N GLY A 230 4.80 -10.55 0.50
CA GLY A 230 6.00 -11.02 1.17
C GLY A 230 6.14 -12.53 1.20
N LEU A 231 5.56 -13.25 0.24
CA LEU A 231 5.87 -14.67 0.02
C LEU A 231 7.30 -14.82 -0.53
N ASP A 232 8.09 -15.76 -0.01
CA ASP A 232 9.47 -15.99 -0.49
C ASP A 232 9.64 -17.27 -1.28
N VAL A 233 8.84 -18.31 -1.00
CA VAL A 233 8.88 -19.61 -1.68
C VAL A 233 7.47 -19.99 -2.13
N PHE A 234 7.32 -20.28 -3.42
CA PHE A 234 6.06 -20.71 -4.02
C PHE A 234 6.11 -22.20 -4.32
N VAL A 235 5.18 -22.97 -3.76
CA VAL A 235 5.10 -24.42 -3.93
C VAL A 235 3.78 -24.76 -4.61
N CYS A 236 3.86 -25.38 -5.79
CA CYS A 236 2.69 -25.88 -6.51
C CYS A 236 2.95 -27.30 -7.02
N ASN A 237 2.21 -28.26 -6.51
CA ASN A 237 2.55 -29.67 -6.65
C ASN A 237 2.09 -30.25 -7.99
N LEU A 238 3.02 -30.89 -8.70
CA LEU A 238 2.72 -31.74 -9.83
C LEU A 238 2.11 -33.06 -9.37
N GLU A 239 2.47 -33.53 -8.17
CA GLU A 239 2.03 -34.78 -7.53
C GLU A 239 2.55 -36.02 -8.23
N LEU A 240 2.27 -36.17 -9.52
CA LEU A 240 2.66 -37.32 -10.35
C LEU A 240 3.04 -36.80 -11.72
N HIS A 241 4.08 -37.37 -12.33
CA HIS A 241 4.49 -37.01 -13.68
C HIS A 241 3.53 -37.58 -14.73
N ASP A 242 3.13 -38.83 -14.59
CA ASP A 242 2.15 -39.48 -15.46
C ASP A 242 0.79 -38.78 -15.36
N ALA A 243 0.33 -38.22 -16.48
CA ALA A 243 -0.88 -37.40 -16.53
C ALA A 243 -2.16 -38.22 -16.32
N ASP A 244 -2.19 -39.48 -16.76
CA ASP A 244 -3.34 -40.37 -16.61
C ASP A 244 -3.44 -40.83 -15.15
N ARG A 245 -2.30 -41.21 -14.56
CA ARG A 245 -2.23 -41.56 -13.14
C ARG A 245 -2.55 -40.36 -12.24
N PHE A 246 -2.08 -39.16 -12.61
CA PHE A 246 -2.45 -37.92 -11.94
C PHE A 246 -3.97 -37.69 -11.96
N ALA A 247 -4.62 -37.90 -13.11
CA ALA A 247 -6.06 -37.71 -13.23
C ALA A 247 -6.86 -38.71 -12.39
N GLU A 248 -6.36 -39.94 -12.25
CA GLU A 248 -6.96 -40.97 -11.40
C GLU A 248 -6.80 -40.62 -9.91
N VAL A 249 -5.57 -40.33 -9.47
CA VAL A 249 -5.24 -40.12 -8.05
C VAL A 249 -5.74 -38.76 -7.55
N CYS A 250 -5.73 -37.73 -8.39
CA CYS A 250 -6.08 -36.34 -8.04
C CYS A 250 -7.25 -35.80 -8.89
N PRO A 251 -8.44 -36.42 -8.88
CA PRO A 251 -9.53 -36.11 -9.82
C PRO A 251 -10.03 -34.66 -9.73
N GLY A 252 -10.06 -34.09 -8.52
CA GLY A 252 -10.40 -32.67 -8.31
C GLY A 252 -9.42 -31.72 -8.99
N LYS A 253 -8.12 -31.89 -8.71
CA LYS A 253 -7.05 -31.08 -9.32
C LYS A 253 -7.01 -31.26 -10.85
N ALA A 254 -7.22 -32.48 -11.34
CA ALA A 254 -7.32 -32.78 -12.78
C ALA A 254 -8.49 -32.04 -13.44
N SER A 255 -9.67 -32.03 -12.81
CA SER A 255 -10.81 -31.27 -13.33
C SER A 255 -10.65 -29.74 -13.22
N SER A 256 -9.77 -29.27 -12.34
CA SER A 256 -9.43 -27.85 -12.16
C SER A 256 -8.25 -27.41 -13.03
N GLY A 257 -8.17 -27.90 -14.28
CA GLY A 257 -7.15 -27.53 -15.26
C GLY A 257 -5.93 -28.46 -15.31
N GLY A 258 -5.80 -29.38 -14.35
CA GLY A 258 -4.80 -30.44 -14.33
C GLY A 258 -3.35 -29.98 -14.42
N GLN A 259 -2.48 -30.85 -14.93
CA GLN A 259 -1.04 -30.54 -15.05
C GLN A 259 -0.75 -29.28 -15.89
N LYS A 260 -1.59 -28.96 -16.89
CA LYS A 260 -1.41 -27.74 -17.69
C LYS A 260 -1.52 -26.47 -16.84
N ALA A 261 -2.47 -26.43 -15.90
CA ALA A 261 -2.59 -25.30 -14.98
C ALA A 261 -1.40 -25.23 -14.01
N ILE A 262 -0.92 -26.38 -13.53
CA ILE A 262 0.25 -26.48 -12.65
C ILE A 262 1.50 -25.92 -13.34
N TRP A 263 1.80 -26.38 -14.56
CA TRP A 263 2.93 -25.87 -15.34
C TRP A 263 2.82 -24.37 -15.62
N LYS A 264 1.62 -23.89 -15.99
CA LYS A 264 1.37 -22.45 -16.17
C LYS A 264 1.67 -21.64 -14.89
N ALA A 265 1.24 -22.13 -13.73
CA ALA A 265 1.49 -21.47 -12.45
C ALA A 265 2.99 -21.47 -12.07
N LEU A 266 3.67 -22.60 -12.28
CA LEU A 266 5.11 -22.73 -12.03
C LEU A 266 5.96 -21.83 -12.94
N ASP A 267 5.65 -21.80 -14.24
CA ASP A 267 6.35 -20.96 -15.21
C ASP A 267 6.17 -19.47 -14.87
N HIS A 268 4.95 -19.04 -14.53
CA HIS A 268 4.68 -17.66 -14.09
C HIS A 268 5.41 -17.32 -12.79
N ALA A 269 5.38 -18.22 -11.78
CA ALA A 269 6.08 -18.01 -10.52
C ALA A 269 7.60 -17.84 -10.74
N ARG A 270 8.19 -18.54 -11.71
CA ARG A 270 9.63 -18.43 -12.02
C ARG A 270 10.04 -17.05 -12.54
N GLU A 271 9.12 -16.33 -13.20
CA GLU A 271 9.37 -14.96 -13.65
C GLU A 271 9.40 -13.95 -12.48
N VAL A 272 8.72 -14.29 -11.38
CA VAL A 272 8.52 -13.43 -10.21
C VAL A 272 9.57 -13.70 -9.13
N PHE A 273 9.67 -14.96 -8.73
CA PHE A 273 10.50 -15.44 -7.63
C PHE A 273 11.97 -15.59 -8.06
N ARG A 274 12.87 -15.76 -7.08
CA ARG A 274 14.28 -16.05 -7.36
C ARG A 274 14.45 -17.52 -7.77
N THR A 275 15.49 -17.82 -8.54
CA THR A 275 15.89 -19.20 -8.84
C THR A 275 16.06 -20.00 -7.54
N GLY A 276 15.51 -21.20 -7.50
CA GLY A 276 15.49 -22.05 -6.30
C GLY A 276 14.35 -21.79 -5.32
N ALA A 277 13.47 -20.82 -5.59
CA ALA A 277 12.33 -20.48 -4.73
C ALA A 277 10.96 -20.95 -5.28
N VAL A 278 10.94 -21.58 -6.45
CA VAL A 278 9.76 -22.21 -7.03
C VAL A 278 9.93 -23.72 -6.92
N VAL A 279 8.96 -24.38 -6.31
CA VAL A 279 9.07 -25.77 -5.86
C VAL A 279 7.84 -26.55 -6.28
N SER A 280 8.02 -27.84 -6.55
CA SER A 280 6.91 -28.76 -6.81
C SER A 280 7.15 -30.10 -6.13
N ASN A 281 6.16 -30.58 -5.36
CA ASN A 281 6.22 -31.91 -4.78
C ASN A 281 5.86 -32.99 -5.81
N LEU A 282 6.56 -34.12 -5.75
CA LEU A 282 6.26 -35.39 -6.44
C LEU A 282 6.04 -36.49 -5.40
N ILE A 283 4.91 -37.18 -5.48
CA ILE A 283 4.60 -38.36 -4.69
C ILE A 283 5.20 -39.58 -5.36
N VAL A 284 6.19 -40.18 -4.72
CA VAL A 284 6.90 -41.34 -5.24
C VAL A 284 6.30 -42.64 -4.66
N GLY A 285 6.19 -43.68 -5.50
CA GLY A 285 5.53 -44.96 -5.16
C GLY A 285 4.10 -45.12 -5.69
N LEU A 286 3.53 -44.10 -6.35
CA LEU A 286 2.21 -44.17 -7.00
C LEU A 286 2.29 -44.27 -8.54
N GLU A 287 3.48 -44.11 -9.09
CA GLU A 287 3.82 -44.29 -10.50
C GLU A 287 5.17 -45.02 -10.62
N ASP A 288 5.49 -45.48 -11.83
CA ASP A 288 6.75 -46.16 -12.11
C ASP A 288 7.98 -45.28 -11.79
N ILE A 289 9.07 -45.89 -11.34
CA ILE A 289 10.29 -45.18 -10.95
C ILE A 289 10.88 -44.37 -12.11
N ASP A 290 10.82 -44.87 -13.35
CA ASP A 290 11.31 -44.15 -14.52
C ASP A 290 10.40 -42.98 -14.89
N SER A 291 9.09 -43.07 -14.59
CA SER A 291 8.18 -41.92 -14.69
C SER A 291 8.56 -40.84 -13.67
N SER A 292 8.82 -41.24 -12.42
CA SER A 292 9.26 -40.34 -11.35
C SER A 292 10.58 -39.64 -11.70
N LYS A 293 11.57 -40.35 -12.26
CA LYS A 293 12.84 -39.77 -12.75
C LYS A 293 12.62 -38.74 -13.85
N LYS A 294 11.76 -39.04 -14.83
CA LYS A 294 11.39 -38.08 -15.88
C LYS A 294 10.70 -36.84 -15.30
N GLY A 295 9.86 -37.02 -14.27
CA GLY A 295 9.25 -35.92 -13.52
C GLY A 295 10.29 -35.00 -12.86
N ILE A 296 11.28 -35.59 -12.19
CA ILE A 296 12.43 -34.86 -11.61
C ILE A 296 13.15 -34.06 -12.68
N ASP A 297 13.53 -34.70 -13.79
CA ASP A 297 14.27 -34.07 -14.87
C ASP A 297 13.47 -32.94 -15.53
N ALA A 298 12.17 -33.13 -15.73
CA ALA A 298 11.27 -32.14 -16.30
C ALA A 298 11.17 -30.88 -15.41
N LEU A 299 10.98 -31.06 -14.10
CA LEU A 299 10.94 -29.93 -13.16
C LEU A 299 12.25 -29.15 -13.15
N ILE A 300 13.39 -29.84 -13.07
CA ILE A 300 14.72 -29.21 -13.08
C ILE A 300 14.96 -28.47 -14.41
N ALA A 301 14.57 -29.06 -15.54
CA ALA A 301 14.67 -28.43 -16.85
C ALA A 301 13.85 -27.13 -16.96
N HIS A 302 12.70 -27.06 -16.29
CA HIS A 302 11.89 -25.85 -16.16
C HIS A 302 12.42 -24.86 -15.11
N GLY A 303 13.44 -25.20 -14.35
CA GLY A 303 13.96 -24.36 -13.27
C GLY A 303 13.08 -24.36 -12.03
N VAL A 304 12.38 -25.46 -11.79
CA VAL A 304 11.57 -25.73 -10.59
C VAL A 304 12.31 -26.77 -9.74
N VAL A 305 12.35 -26.58 -8.42
CA VAL A 305 13.00 -27.56 -7.53
C VAL A 305 12.03 -28.70 -7.21
N PRO A 306 12.38 -29.96 -7.52
CA PRO A 306 11.57 -31.11 -7.10
C PRO A 306 11.76 -31.38 -5.60
N LEU A 307 10.66 -31.65 -4.91
CA LEU A 307 10.67 -32.25 -3.57
C LEU A 307 9.97 -33.61 -3.63
N LEU A 308 10.68 -34.67 -3.24
CA LEU A 308 10.13 -36.03 -3.27
C LEU A 308 9.43 -36.33 -1.95
N GLN A 309 8.19 -36.80 -2.03
CA GLN A 309 7.36 -37.21 -0.91
C GLN A 309 7.05 -38.71 -1.07
N PRO A 310 7.56 -39.61 -0.21
CA PRO A 310 7.18 -41.01 -0.24
C PRO A 310 5.68 -41.13 0.01
N PHE A 311 5.00 -41.90 -0.84
CA PHE A 311 3.62 -42.25 -0.60
C PHE A 311 3.50 -43.07 0.69
N ARG A 312 2.50 -42.75 1.52
CA ARG A 312 2.15 -43.52 2.69
C ARG A 312 0.65 -43.83 2.70
N PRO A 313 0.25 -45.10 2.86
CA PRO A 313 -1.15 -45.46 2.86
C PRO A 313 -1.81 -45.05 4.19
N LEU A 314 -2.72 -44.09 4.12
CA LEU A 314 -3.43 -43.56 5.29
C LEU A 314 -4.79 -44.25 5.48
N PRO A 315 -5.21 -44.52 6.74
CA PRO A 315 -6.48 -45.20 7.01
C PRO A 315 -7.70 -44.43 6.48
N GLY A 316 -8.68 -45.14 5.91
CA GLY A 316 -9.92 -44.51 5.42
C GLY A 316 -9.76 -43.74 4.11
N THR A 317 -8.60 -43.82 3.47
CA THR A 317 -8.38 -43.30 2.12
C THR A 317 -8.56 -44.42 1.07
N PRO A 318 -8.97 -44.11 -0.18
CA PRO A 318 -9.04 -45.12 -1.24
C PRO A 318 -7.74 -45.91 -1.48
N LEU A 319 -6.58 -45.32 -1.15
CA LEU A 319 -5.27 -45.94 -1.29
C LEU A 319 -4.72 -46.54 0.02
N GLU A 320 -5.56 -46.80 1.03
CA GLU A 320 -5.13 -47.35 2.33
C GLU A 320 -4.43 -48.73 2.25
N LYS A 321 -4.62 -49.47 1.15
CA LYS A 321 -4.03 -50.80 0.91
C LYS A 321 -2.89 -50.77 -0.11
N HIS A 322 -2.53 -49.60 -0.63
CA HIS A 322 -1.44 -49.48 -1.61
C HIS A 322 -0.09 -49.70 -0.92
N GLU A 323 0.82 -50.39 -1.59
CA GLU A 323 2.12 -50.75 -1.01
C GLU A 323 3.03 -49.53 -0.85
N LEU A 324 3.89 -49.56 0.18
CA LEU A 324 4.91 -48.54 0.38
C LEU A 324 6.03 -48.71 -0.67
N PRO A 325 6.63 -47.61 -1.16
CA PRO A 325 7.83 -47.73 -1.99
C PRO A 325 8.96 -48.38 -1.19
N SER A 326 9.78 -49.19 -1.86
CA SER A 326 10.95 -49.83 -1.24
C SER A 326 12.03 -48.80 -0.90
N LEU A 327 12.89 -49.11 0.09
CA LEU A 327 13.99 -48.23 0.46
C LEU A 327 14.99 -48.05 -0.68
N GLU A 328 15.22 -49.11 -1.46
CA GLU A 328 16.07 -49.12 -2.64
C GLU A 328 15.57 -48.14 -3.71
N GLU A 329 14.27 -48.17 -4.04
CA GLU A 329 13.65 -47.23 -5.01
C GLU A 329 13.75 -45.78 -4.51
N MET A 330 13.54 -45.57 -3.21
CA MET A 330 13.64 -44.23 -2.60
C MET A 330 15.07 -43.70 -2.68
N GLU A 331 16.08 -44.49 -2.30
CA GLU A 331 17.48 -44.10 -2.38
C GLU A 331 17.90 -43.79 -3.82
N GLU A 332 17.49 -44.61 -4.79
CA GLU A 332 17.76 -44.40 -6.20
C GLU A 332 17.19 -43.06 -6.71
N LEU A 333 15.93 -42.75 -6.38
CA LEU A 333 15.30 -41.49 -6.79
C LEU A 333 15.95 -40.26 -6.16
N PHE A 334 16.32 -40.32 -4.89
CA PHE A 334 16.98 -39.21 -4.20
C PHE A 334 18.43 -39.00 -4.69
N LEU A 335 19.15 -40.07 -5.02
CA LEU A 335 20.46 -39.97 -5.68
C LEU A 335 20.35 -39.37 -7.08
N HIS A 336 19.33 -39.77 -7.86
CA HIS A 336 19.03 -39.18 -9.18
C HIS A 336 18.75 -37.68 -9.06
N LEU A 337 17.87 -37.29 -8.12
CA LEU A 337 17.57 -35.89 -7.82
C LEU A 337 18.82 -35.08 -7.47
N TYR A 338 19.66 -35.61 -6.58
CA TYR A 338 20.89 -34.96 -6.16
C TYR A 338 21.87 -34.77 -7.34
N ALA A 339 22.06 -35.81 -8.14
CA ALA A 339 22.93 -35.76 -9.32
C ALA A 339 22.44 -34.73 -10.34
N ALA A 340 21.14 -34.72 -10.64
CA ALA A 340 20.52 -33.81 -11.60
C ALA A 340 20.63 -32.33 -11.17
N LEU A 341 20.40 -32.03 -9.89
CA LEU A 341 20.54 -30.66 -9.35
C LEU A 341 22.00 -30.20 -9.34
N LYS A 342 22.93 -31.09 -8.98
CA LYS A 342 24.36 -30.81 -8.99
C LYS A 342 24.89 -30.53 -10.39
N GLN A 343 24.46 -31.31 -11.39
CA GLN A 343 24.84 -31.12 -12.80
C GLN A 343 24.43 -29.75 -13.35
N LYS A 344 23.30 -29.20 -12.87
CA LYS A 344 22.75 -27.91 -13.29
C LYS A 344 23.20 -26.74 -12.42
N GLU A 345 24.05 -26.97 -11.42
CA GLU A 345 24.44 -25.98 -10.40
C GLU A 345 23.22 -25.27 -9.78
N PHE A 346 22.16 -26.03 -9.54
CA PHE A 346 20.87 -25.46 -9.16
C PHE A 346 20.90 -24.98 -7.70
N PRO A 347 20.46 -23.73 -7.40
CA PRO A 347 20.50 -23.22 -6.03
C PRO A 347 19.44 -23.90 -5.15
N THR A 348 19.88 -24.65 -4.14
CA THR A 348 18.99 -25.39 -3.21
C THR A 348 18.94 -24.80 -1.80
N HIS A 349 19.76 -23.79 -1.50
CA HIS A 349 19.88 -23.15 -0.18
C HIS A 349 18.58 -22.55 0.38
N ARG A 350 17.59 -22.27 -0.48
CA ARG A 350 16.26 -21.79 -0.06
C ARG A 350 15.37 -22.86 0.54
N LEU A 351 15.73 -24.13 0.32
CA LEU A 351 15.06 -25.29 0.88
C LEU A 351 15.72 -25.79 2.17
N ARG A 352 16.72 -25.07 2.68
CA ARG A 352 17.33 -25.39 3.98
C ARG A 352 16.23 -25.52 5.03
N HIS A 353 16.38 -26.51 5.90
CA HIS A 353 15.43 -26.78 6.97
C HIS A 353 13.98 -27.06 6.53
N MET A 354 13.68 -27.26 5.24
CA MET A 354 12.38 -27.74 4.76
C MET A 354 12.28 -29.28 4.74
N GLY A 355 13.18 -29.95 5.47
CA GLY A 355 13.45 -31.40 5.37
C GLY A 355 12.53 -32.30 6.18
N ARG A 356 11.22 -32.27 5.89
CA ARG A 356 10.28 -33.23 6.48
C ARG A 356 10.61 -34.68 6.10
N VAL A 357 11.03 -34.90 4.85
CA VAL A 357 11.50 -36.20 4.33
C VAL A 357 13.01 -36.15 4.18
N MET A 358 13.48 -35.63 3.07
CA MET A 358 14.87 -35.31 2.85
C MET A 358 14.90 -34.19 1.83
N THR A 359 15.57 -33.09 2.14
CA THR A 359 15.75 -32.01 1.19
C THR A 359 16.80 -32.39 0.14
N PRO A 360 16.81 -31.71 -1.03
CA PRO A 360 17.89 -31.87 -1.98
C PRO A 360 19.28 -31.63 -1.39
N MET A 361 19.40 -30.74 -0.40
CA MET A 361 20.66 -30.49 0.31
C MET A 361 21.09 -31.65 1.21
N GLU A 362 20.14 -32.34 1.83
CA GLU A 362 20.40 -33.50 2.70
C GLU A 362 20.68 -34.77 1.88
N SER A 363 20.22 -34.82 0.63
CA SER A 363 20.35 -36.00 -0.25
C SER A 363 21.81 -36.40 -0.52
N ARG A 364 22.76 -35.45 -0.41
CA ARG A 364 24.20 -35.73 -0.53
C ARG A 364 24.75 -36.74 0.48
N VAL A 365 24.07 -36.88 1.63
CA VAL A 365 24.53 -37.76 2.72
C VAL A 365 24.47 -39.22 2.26
N LEU A 366 23.57 -39.54 1.32
CA LEU A 366 23.50 -40.85 0.66
C LEU A 366 24.80 -41.20 -0.08
N ASP A 367 25.48 -40.21 -0.66
CA ASP A 367 26.76 -40.35 -1.39
C ASP A 367 27.99 -39.98 -0.51
N GLY A 368 27.80 -39.81 0.80
CA GLY A 368 28.89 -39.47 1.73
C GLY A 368 29.48 -38.05 1.57
N GLY A 369 28.79 -37.15 0.86
CA GLY A 369 29.29 -35.79 0.57
C GLY A 369 29.15 -34.81 1.76
N GLU A 370 30.17 -33.94 1.95
CA GLU A 370 30.12 -32.84 2.92
C GLU A 370 29.55 -31.52 2.33
N PRO A 371 28.98 -30.63 3.16
CA PRO A 371 28.54 -29.31 2.73
C PRO A 371 29.69 -28.43 2.25
N ALA A 372 29.52 -27.84 1.06
CA ALA A 372 30.43 -26.84 0.51
C ALA A 372 30.46 -25.57 1.38
N LEU A 373 31.58 -24.82 1.34
CA LEU A 373 31.76 -23.59 2.12
C LEU A 373 30.68 -22.53 1.82
N ALA A 374 30.27 -22.39 0.54
CA ALA A 374 29.21 -21.47 0.14
C ALA A 374 27.87 -21.81 0.82
N GLU A 375 27.54 -23.10 0.90
CA GLU A 375 26.31 -23.55 1.56
C GLU A 375 26.35 -23.33 3.07
N ARG A 376 27.52 -23.56 3.72
CA ARG A 376 27.73 -23.26 5.15
C ARG A 376 27.54 -21.76 5.44
N TRP A 377 27.95 -20.90 4.52
CA TRP A 377 27.75 -19.45 4.66
C TRP A 377 26.29 -19.05 4.50
N VAL A 378 25.61 -19.55 3.47
CA VAL A 378 24.20 -19.23 3.23
C VAL A 378 23.29 -19.77 4.34
N SER A 379 23.62 -20.92 4.93
CA SER A 379 22.90 -21.47 6.08
C SER A 379 23.28 -20.81 7.41
N SER A 380 24.28 -19.92 7.46
CA SER A 380 24.65 -19.17 8.67
C SER A 380 23.62 -18.07 9.01
N SER A 381 23.55 -17.62 10.27
CA SER A 381 22.59 -16.59 10.67
C SER A 381 22.77 -15.26 9.92
N MET A 382 24.01 -14.90 9.58
CA MET A 382 24.31 -13.72 8.76
C MET A 382 23.86 -13.90 7.31
N GLY A 383 24.13 -15.07 6.71
CA GLY A 383 23.68 -15.39 5.35
C GLY A 383 22.17 -15.30 5.21
N ARG A 384 21.42 -15.88 6.17
CA ARG A 384 19.95 -15.82 6.21
C ARG A 384 19.40 -14.40 6.30
N ARG A 385 20.01 -13.54 7.13
CA ARG A 385 19.61 -12.14 7.28
C ARG A 385 19.85 -11.34 6.00
N LEU A 386 21.01 -11.54 5.37
CA LEU A 386 21.36 -10.86 4.13
C LEU A 386 20.44 -11.28 2.99
N ASP A 387 20.14 -12.58 2.85
CA ASP A 387 19.22 -13.07 1.82
C ASP A 387 17.80 -12.51 2.00
N GLY A 388 17.30 -12.48 3.25
CA GLY A 388 15.99 -11.88 3.56
C GLY A 388 15.95 -10.37 3.33
N TRP A 389 17.05 -9.65 3.56
CA TRP A 389 17.16 -8.22 3.23
C TRP A 389 17.13 -7.97 1.72
N VAL A 390 17.86 -8.79 0.95
CA VAL A 390 17.85 -8.72 -0.52
C VAL A 390 16.45 -8.98 -1.07
N ASP A 391 15.72 -9.95 -0.52
CA ASP A 391 14.34 -10.23 -0.92
C ASP A 391 13.39 -9.08 -0.56
N GLY A 392 13.57 -8.48 0.62
CA GLY A 392 12.85 -7.28 1.03
C GLY A 392 13.07 -6.10 0.06
N LEU A 393 14.32 -5.84 -0.30
CA LEU A 393 14.69 -4.79 -1.26
C LEU A 393 14.12 -5.08 -2.65
N ARG A 394 14.29 -6.31 -3.15
CA ARG A 394 13.76 -6.73 -4.46
C ARG A 394 12.25 -6.58 -4.51
N ARG A 395 11.53 -6.95 -3.44
CA ARG A 395 10.08 -6.77 -3.32
C ARG A 395 9.71 -5.29 -3.30
N HIS A 396 10.40 -4.47 -2.50
CA HIS A 396 10.13 -3.03 -2.45
C HIS A 396 10.31 -2.33 -3.79
N LEU A 397 11.36 -2.68 -4.54
CA LEU A 397 11.65 -2.08 -5.85
C LEU A 397 10.70 -2.56 -6.95
N ARG A 398 10.14 -3.78 -6.84
CA ARG A 398 9.26 -4.36 -7.86
C ARG A 398 7.78 -4.14 -7.59
N ALA A 399 7.37 -4.10 -6.33
CA ALA A 399 5.98 -3.90 -5.95
C ALA A 399 5.73 -2.39 -5.81
N SER A 400 5.28 -1.73 -6.89
CA SER A 400 4.69 -0.41 -6.76
C SER A 400 3.25 -0.57 -6.25
N ASN A 401 2.87 0.24 -5.26
CA ASN A 401 1.48 0.41 -4.86
C ASN A 401 0.81 1.39 -5.83
N ASP A 402 0.74 1.05 -7.12
CA ASP A 402 -0.09 1.81 -8.05
C ASP A 402 -1.54 1.39 -7.84
N GLY A 403 -2.30 2.26 -7.17
CA GLY A 403 -3.66 2.03 -6.68
C GLY A 403 -4.76 1.85 -7.74
N GLU A 404 -4.44 1.38 -8.95
CA GLU A 404 -5.40 1.27 -10.06
C GLU A 404 -5.73 -0.17 -10.51
N ASN A 405 -4.87 -1.20 -10.35
CA ASN A 405 -5.09 -2.51 -11.00
C ASN A 405 -4.78 -3.77 -10.15
N GLY A 406 -4.74 -3.66 -8.82
CA GLY A 406 -4.10 -4.67 -7.99
C GLY A 406 -2.57 -4.54 -8.09
N THR A 407 -1.83 -5.30 -7.27
CA THR A 407 -0.38 -5.12 -7.16
C THR A 407 0.32 -5.53 -8.46
N GLN A 408 0.64 -4.56 -9.32
CA GLN A 408 1.33 -4.80 -10.57
C GLN A 408 2.84 -4.81 -10.31
N LEU A 409 3.50 -5.94 -10.58
CA LEU A 409 4.95 -6.04 -10.40
C LEU A 409 5.70 -5.40 -11.57
N ASP A 410 6.64 -4.53 -11.26
CA ASP A 410 7.59 -4.02 -12.23
C ASP A 410 8.59 -5.12 -12.62
N ARG A 411 8.54 -5.50 -13.89
CA ARG A 411 9.34 -6.57 -14.48
C ARG A 411 10.66 -6.06 -15.07
N ARG A 412 10.94 -4.75 -15.02
CA ARG A 412 12.20 -4.19 -15.51
C ARG A 412 13.40 -4.77 -14.77
N PRO A 413 14.60 -4.78 -15.39
CA PRO A 413 15.81 -5.24 -14.75
C PRO A 413 16.10 -4.46 -13.45
N MET A 414 16.67 -5.14 -12.45
CA MET A 414 16.90 -4.55 -11.12
C MET A 414 17.75 -3.26 -11.15
N HIS A 415 18.72 -3.19 -12.05
CA HIS A 415 19.57 -2.00 -12.20
C HIS A 415 18.78 -0.78 -12.70
N VAL A 416 17.71 -0.99 -13.49
CA VAL A 416 16.83 0.11 -13.95
C VAL A 416 15.96 0.62 -12.80
N LEU A 417 15.44 -0.28 -11.97
CA LEU A 417 14.64 0.08 -10.80
C LEU A 417 15.48 0.87 -9.78
N LEU A 418 16.69 0.38 -9.49
CA LEU A 418 17.64 1.07 -8.62
C LEU A 418 18.02 2.45 -9.18
N ALA A 419 18.22 2.56 -10.49
CA ALA A 419 18.50 3.86 -11.12
C ALA A 419 17.30 4.83 -11.01
N GLY A 420 16.07 4.32 -11.11
CA GLY A 420 14.84 5.09 -10.91
C GLY A 420 14.75 5.69 -9.50
N GLU A 421 15.01 4.89 -8.47
CA GLU A 421 15.02 5.36 -7.07
C GLU A 421 16.19 6.31 -6.77
N ALA A 422 17.32 6.17 -7.46
CA ALA A 422 18.50 7.03 -7.29
C ALA A 422 18.34 8.40 -7.98
N LEU A 423 17.47 8.52 -8.98
CA LEU A 423 17.34 9.71 -9.82
C LEU A 423 16.94 10.98 -9.02
N PRO A 424 15.95 10.96 -8.11
CA PRO A 424 15.61 12.13 -7.29
C PRO A 424 16.78 12.61 -6.43
N PHE A 425 17.56 11.68 -5.88
CA PHE A 425 18.74 12.02 -5.08
C PHE A 425 19.84 12.65 -5.95
N ALA A 426 20.11 12.07 -7.12
CA ALA A 426 21.07 12.64 -8.07
C ALA A 426 20.64 14.04 -8.52
N ALA A 427 19.35 14.23 -8.84
CA ALA A 427 18.79 15.53 -9.19
C ALA A 427 18.95 16.55 -8.05
N LEU A 428 18.67 16.17 -6.80
CA LEU A 428 18.84 17.04 -5.64
C LEU A 428 20.31 17.45 -5.44
N VAL A 429 21.26 16.52 -5.62
CA VAL A 429 22.70 16.80 -5.58
C VAL A 429 23.08 17.80 -6.67
N VAL A 430 22.66 17.56 -7.92
CA VAL A 430 22.94 18.46 -9.04
C VAL A 430 22.36 19.86 -8.80
N ILE A 431 21.09 19.96 -8.40
CA ILE A 431 20.43 21.24 -8.11
C ILE A 431 21.15 21.99 -6.99
N SER A 432 21.57 21.29 -5.93
CA SER A 432 22.32 21.88 -4.82
C SER A 432 23.70 22.38 -5.26
N LEU A 433 24.43 21.59 -6.07
CA LEU A 433 25.72 21.99 -6.63
C LEU A 433 25.60 23.20 -7.55
N LEU A 434 24.54 23.27 -8.37
CA LEU A 434 24.25 24.43 -9.22
C LEU A 434 23.96 25.69 -8.39
N ALA A 435 23.17 25.56 -7.32
CA ALA A 435 22.89 26.68 -6.41
C ALA A 435 24.16 27.17 -5.69
N ILE A 436 25.01 26.25 -5.22
CA ILE A 436 26.31 26.58 -4.60
C ILE A 436 27.23 27.28 -5.62
N SER A 437 27.33 26.73 -6.84
CA SER A 437 28.13 27.31 -7.91
C SER A 437 27.65 28.72 -8.29
N ALA A 438 26.34 28.97 -8.33
CA ALA A 438 25.78 30.29 -8.58
C ALA A 438 26.13 31.27 -7.43
N GLY A 439 26.14 30.78 -6.19
CA GLY A 439 26.50 31.57 -5.00
C GLY A 439 27.96 32.03 -4.96
N THR A 440 28.87 31.36 -5.67
CA THR A 440 30.28 31.78 -5.79
C THR A 440 30.51 32.77 -6.93
N MET A 441 29.48 33.08 -7.74
CA MET A 441 29.58 34.07 -8.82
C MET A 441 29.26 35.47 -8.30
N ASP A 442 29.87 36.48 -8.91
CA ASP A 442 29.57 37.88 -8.63
C ASP A 442 28.14 38.24 -9.07
N ALA A 443 27.51 39.16 -8.34
CA ALA A 443 26.17 39.64 -8.66
C ALA A 443 26.09 40.25 -10.08
N PRO A 444 25.03 39.96 -10.85
CA PRO A 444 24.79 40.59 -12.14
C PRO A 444 24.67 42.12 -12.06
N GLN A 445 24.90 42.80 -13.18
CA GLN A 445 24.76 44.27 -13.26
C GLN A 445 23.37 44.73 -12.80
N GLY A 446 23.35 45.74 -11.92
CA GLY A 446 22.12 46.28 -11.35
C GLY A 446 21.56 45.53 -10.13
N LEU A 447 22.27 44.52 -9.61
CA LEU A 447 21.86 43.76 -8.43
C LEU A 447 22.94 43.77 -7.32
N SER A 448 22.51 43.84 -6.06
CA SER A 448 23.42 43.71 -4.91
C SER A 448 23.78 42.24 -4.65
N GLN A 449 24.87 41.97 -3.91
CA GLN A 449 25.22 40.59 -3.54
C GLN A 449 24.11 39.93 -2.71
N ASN A 450 23.48 40.66 -1.81
CA ASN A 450 22.33 40.16 -1.04
C ASN A 450 21.12 39.89 -1.96
N GLY A 451 20.91 40.74 -2.97
CA GLY A 451 19.91 40.52 -4.01
C GLY A 451 20.18 39.24 -4.81
N TRP A 452 21.44 38.99 -5.19
CA TRP A 452 21.83 37.77 -5.89
C TRP A 452 21.61 36.52 -5.05
N SER A 453 22.05 36.52 -3.80
CA SER A 453 21.80 35.44 -2.85
C SER A 453 20.31 35.19 -2.64
N SER A 454 19.48 36.24 -2.58
CA SER A 454 18.02 36.10 -2.45
C SER A 454 17.38 35.45 -3.70
N LEU A 455 17.86 35.78 -4.91
CA LEU A 455 17.42 35.15 -6.15
C LEU A 455 17.83 33.67 -6.21
N ILE A 456 19.04 33.33 -5.77
CA ILE A 456 19.49 31.93 -5.73
C ILE A 456 18.58 31.10 -4.82
N VAL A 457 18.28 31.60 -3.62
CA VAL A 457 17.37 30.92 -2.69
C VAL A 457 15.97 30.80 -3.29
N PHE A 458 15.44 31.88 -3.89
CA PHE A 458 14.15 31.83 -4.57
C PHE A 458 14.13 30.81 -5.71
N MET A 459 15.14 30.79 -6.58
CA MET A 459 15.23 29.86 -7.72
C MET A 459 15.40 28.41 -7.26
N LEU A 460 16.17 28.17 -6.20
CA LEU A 460 16.28 26.85 -5.58
C LEU A 460 14.93 26.38 -5.05
N CYS A 461 14.24 27.21 -4.26
CA CYS A 461 12.92 26.89 -3.73
C CYS A 461 11.89 26.72 -4.86
N LEU A 462 11.95 27.54 -5.91
CA LEU A 462 11.10 27.45 -7.11
C LEU A 462 11.27 26.09 -7.79
N VAL A 463 12.50 25.70 -8.12
CA VAL A 463 12.78 24.40 -8.76
C VAL A 463 12.28 23.26 -7.87
N LEU A 464 12.51 23.32 -6.56
CA LEU A 464 12.07 22.28 -5.63
C LEU A 464 10.55 22.24 -5.42
N TRP A 465 9.86 23.39 -5.42
CA TRP A 465 8.39 23.45 -5.37
C TRP A 465 7.75 22.93 -6.66
N VAL A 466 8.36 23.22 -7.82
CA VAL A 466 7.87 22.76 -9.12
C VAL A 466 8.12 21.27 -9.32
N THR A 467 9.32 20.79 -8.99
CA THR A 467 9.69 19.37 -9.16
C THR A 467 9.13 18.47 -8.07
N GLN A 468 8.73 19.04 -6.93
CA GLN A 468 8.29 18.31 -5.73
C GLN A 468 9.30 17.25 -5.25
N LEU A 469 10.60 17.43 -5.54
CA LEU A 469 11.67 16.56 -5.03
C LEU A 469 11.73 16.58 -3.50
N LEU A 470 11.28 17.67 -2.88
CA LEU A 470 11.06 17.79 -1.45
C LEU A 470 9.62 18.27 -1.18
N PRO A 471 8.99 17.84 -0.07
CA PRO A 471 7.68 18.37 0.33
C PRO A 471 7.71 19.90 0.45
N LEU A 472 6.62 20.57 0.05
CA LEU A 472 6.54 22.04 -0.01
C LEU A 472 6.96 22.74 1.29
N ALA A 473 6.57 22.18 2.43
CA ALA A 473 6.96 22.66 3.76
C ALA A 473 8.48 22.56 3.99
N VAL A 474 9.09 21.44 3.60
CA VAL A 474 10.53 21.20 3.76
C VAL A 474 11.33 22.15 2.88
N THR A 475 10.90 22.37 1.64
CA THR A 475 11.48 23.37 0.75
C THR A 475 11.40 24.79 1.33
N SER A 476 10.30 25.11 2.00
CA SER A 476 10.10 26.42 2.63
C SER A 476 10.97 26.60 3.87
N LEU A 477 11.15 25.54 4.68
CA LEU A 477 12.09 25.52 5.80
C LEU A 477 13.54 25.66 5.32
N LEU A 478 13.90 25.04 4.19
CA LEU A 478 15.20 25.22 3.56
C LEU A 478 15.44 26.68 3.19
N GLY A 479 14.49 27.32 2.51
CA GLY A 479 14.58 28.74 2.17
C GLY A 479 14.73 29.62 3.41
N LEU A 480 13.92 29.37 4.44
CA LEU A 480 13.97 30.07 5.73
C LEU A 480 15.34 29.96 6.41
N ALA A 481 15.97 28.79 6.34
CA ALA A 481 17.30 28.56 6.91
C ALA A 481 18.39 29.24 6.07
N LEU A 482 18.30 29.20 4.74
CA LEU A 482 19.32 29.74 3.85
C LEU A 482 19.38 31.27 3.83
N LEU A 483 18.25 31.97 3.95
CA LEU A 483 18.21 33.44 3.93
C LEU A 483 19.14 34.09 4.98
N PRO A 484 19.09 33.73 6.28
CA PRO A 484 20.00 34.28 7.27
C PRO A 484 21.42 33.71 7.16
N LEU A 485 21.59 32.44 6.76
CA LEU A 485 22.90 31.83 6.59
C LEU A 485 23.72 32.52 5.48
N LEU A 486 23.05 32.98 4.43
CA LEU A 486 23.67 33.73 3.32
C LEU A 486 23.73 35.24 3.60
N GLY A 487 23.34 35.70 4.79
CA GLY A 487 23.40 37.11 5.17
C GLY A 487 22.39 38.02 4.45
N VAL A 488 21.33 37.45 3.85
CA VAL A 488 20.32 38.21 3.09
C VAL A 488 19.47 39.06 4.02
N LEU A 489 19.02 38.48 5.14
CA LEU A 489 18.23 39.13 6.19
C LEU A 489 18.68 38.63 7.57
N PRO A 490 18.58 39.43 8.64
CA PRO A 490 18.84 38.98 10.01
C PRO A 490 17.93 37.81 10.40
N ALA A 491 18.46 36.83 11.14
CA ALA A 491 17.70 35.65 11.56
C ALA A 491 16.46 36.01 12.40
N THR A 492 16.55 37.05 13.23
CA THR A 492 15.43 37.58 14.02
C THR A 492 14.27 37.99 13.12
N ASP A 493 14.58 38.67 12.02
CA ASP A 493 13.58 39.23 11.11
C ASP A 493 12.95 38.12 10.28
N VAL A 494 13.76 37.16 9.82
CA VAL A 494 13.30 35.99 9.06
C VAL A 494 12.36 35.13 9.90
N PHE A 495 12.73 34.80 11.14
CA PHE A 495 11.89 33.97 12.00
C PHE A 495 10.64 34.70 12.52
N ALA A 496 10.71 36.03 12.69
CA ALA A 496 9.56 36.84 13.08
C ALA A 496 8.41 36.78 12.06
N LEU A 497 8.68 36.44 10.79
CA LEU A 497 7.66 36.33 9.74
C LEU A 497 6.68 35.16 9.96
N PHE A 498 7.01 34.19 10.80
CA PHE A 498 6.03 33.21 11.29
C PHE A 498 4.96 33.83 12.19
N GLY A 499 5.25 34.98 12.78
CA GLY A 499 4.33 35.83 13.54
C GLY A 499 3.28 36.54 12.67
N ASN A 500 3.32 36.39 11.35
CA ASN A 500 2.41 37.10 10.45
C ASN A 500 0.94 36.71 10.73
N PRO A 501 0.02 37.69 10.87
CA PRO A 501 -1.39 37.43 11.20
C PRO A 501 -2.07 36.43 10.25
N ALA A 502 -1.72 36.41 8.97
CA ALA A 502 -2.33 35.49 8.01
C ALA A 502 -1.95 34.03 8.27
N VAL A 503 -0.76 33.76 8.82
CA VAL A 503 -0.31 32.41 9.23
C VAL A 503 -1.18 31.90 10.40
N PHE A 504 -1.48 32.78 11.36
CA PHE A 504 -2.36 32.43 12.49
C PHE A 504 -3.84 32.37 12.09
N PHE A 505 -4.26 33.17 11.12
CA PHE A 505 -5.60 33.08 10.55
C PHE A 505 -5.83 31.71 9.89
N ILE A 506 -4.91 31.24 9.05
CA ILE A 506 -5.06 29.92 8.41
C ILE A 506 -4.96 28.77 9.42
N LEU A 507 -4.09 28.88 10.43
CA LEU A 507 -4.02 27.90 11.51
C LEU A 507 -5.37 27.78 12.24
N GLY A 508 -5.95 28.91 12.64
CA GLY A 508 -7.27 28.94 13.29
C GLY A 508 -8.38 28.42 12.37
N ALA A 509 -8.38 28.79 11.08
CA ALA A 509 -9.33 28.29 10.10
C ALA A 509 -9.24 26.77 9.92
N PHE A 510 -8.04 26.20 9.84
CA PHE A 510 -7.85 24.74 9.76
C PHE A 510 -8.28 24.03 11.03
N MET A 511 -8.01 24.60 12.21
CA MET A 511 -8.48 24.03 13.47
C MET A 511 -10.02 24.02 13.56
N LEU A 512 -10.69 25.09 13.11
CA LEU A 512 -12.15 25.16 13.04
C LEU A 512 -12.72 24.16 12.03
N ALA A 513 -12.11 24.04 10.85
CA ALA A 513 -12.50 23.07 9.83
C ALA A 513 -12.32 21.63 10.33
N ALA A 514 -11.20 21.31 10.99
CA ALA A 514 -10.97 20.03 11.66
C ALA A 514 -12.04 19.74 12.71
N GLY A 515 -12.41 20.75 13.51
CA GLY A 515 -13.52 20.64 14.47
C GLY A 515 -14.85 20.31 13.81
N ALA A 516 -15.16 20.97 12.69
CA ALA A 516 -16.37 20.74 11.91
C ALA A 516 -16.44 19.32 11.32
N MET A 517 -15.30 18.78 10.86
CA MET A 517 -15.21 17.40 10.38
C MET A 517 -15.41 16.41 11.54
N GLN A 518 -14.68 16.59 12.63
CA GLN A 518 -14.69 15.64 13.75
C GLN A 518 -16.04 15.59 14.50
N SER A 519 -16.79 16.70 14.53
CA SER A 519 -18.15 16.72 15.09
C SER A 519 -19.16 15.89 14.27
N GLY A 520 -18.79 15.44 13.07
CA GLY A 520 -19.71 14.76 12.14
C GLY A 520 -20.81 15.67 11.59
N LEU A 521 -20.69 16.99 11.77
CA LEU A 521 -21.59 17.99 11.20
C LEU A 521 -21.59 17.90 9.67
N SER A 522 -20.39 17.84 9.09
CA SER A 522 -20.17 17.87 7.64
C SER A 522 -20.77 16.65 6.93
N GLU A 523 -20.55 15.44 7.46
CA GLU A 523 -21.08 14.18 6.88
C GLU A 523 -22.62 14.13 6.97
N ARG A 524 -23.21 14.52 8.10
CA ARG A 524 -24.67 14.56 8.28
C ARG A 524 -25.34 15.56 7.35
N MET A 525 -24.77 16.75 7.21
CA MET A 525 -25.28 17.78 6.30
C MET A 525 -25.18 17.33 4.84
N ALA A 526 -24.08 16.67 4.47
CA ALA A 526 -23.88 16.12 3.14
C ALA A 526 -24.97 15.09 2.79
N LEU A 527 -25.14 14.06 3.62
CA LEU A 527 -26.10 12.98 3.38
C LEU A 527 -27.55 13.47 3.43
N LEU A 528 -27.90 14.37 4.35
CA LEU A 528 -29.25 14.95 4.41
C LEU A 528 -29.61 15.71 3.14
N THR A 529 -28.65 16.47 2.59
CA THR A 529 -28.87 17.25 1.36
C THR A 529 -28.98 16.32 0.16
N ILE A 530 -28.11 15.30 0.05
CA ILE A 530 -28.16 14.34 -1.06
C ILE A 530 -29.46 13.51 -1.01
N ASP A 531 -29.88 13.03 0.15
CA ASP A 531 -31.15 12.30 0.33
C ASP A 531 -32.36 13.15 -0.09
N ARG A 532 -32.34 14.45 0.25
CA ARG A 532 -33.45 15.37 -0.04
C ARG A 532 -33.51 15.82 -1.51
N PHE A 533 -32.36 16.12 -2.11
CA PHE A 533 -32.30 16.75 -3.44
C PHE A 533 -31.89 15.79 -4.56
N GLY A 534 -31.16 14.71 -4.26
CA GLY A 534 -30.67 13.68 -5.20
C GLY A 534 -31.73 12.72 -5.74
N THR A 535 -32.92 13.22 -6.04
CA THR A 535 -34.13 12.44 -6.40
C THR A 535 -34.26 12.08 -7.88
N SER A 536 -33.30 12.47 -8.71
CA SER A 536 -33.20 12.04 -10.13
C SER A 536 -31.73 12.08 -10.56
N PRO A 537 -31.33 11.41 -11.65
CA PRO A 537 -29.94 11.42 -12.12
C PRO A 537 -29.36 12.83 -12.28
N THR A 538 -30.10 13.75 -12.93
CA THR A 538 -29.66 15.14 -13.09
C THR A 538 -29.55 15.88 -11.77
N ARG A 539 -30.53 15.72 -10.87
CA ARG A 539 -30.48 16.40 -9.56
C ARG A 539 -29.38 15.85 -8.68
N LEU A 540 -29.12 14.54 -8.74
CA LEU A 540 -28.01 13.91 -8.00
C LEU A 540 -26.67 14.44 -8.50
N LEU A 541 -26.47 14.50 -9.82
CA LEU A 541 -25.27 15.08 -10.42
C LEU A 541 -25.06 16.53 -10.02
N LEU A 542 -26.11 17.37 -10.10
CA LEU A 542 -26.03 18.76 -9.68
C LEU A 542 -25.83 18.91 -8.18
N THR A 543 -26.41 18.02 -7.36
CA THR A 543 -26.17 18.02 -5.90
C THR A 543 -24.71 17.68 -5.60
N MET A 544 -24.14 16.72 -6.32
CA MET A 544 -22.71 16.36 -6.24
C MET A 544 -21.78 17.47 -6.77
N LEU A 545 -22.29 18.49 -7.46
CA LEU A 545 -21.54 19.69 -7.85
C LEU A 545 -21.69 20.82 -6.84
N LEU A 546 -22.94 21.21 -6.58
CA LEU A 546 -23.27 22.42 -5.81
C LEU A 546 -23.00 22.25 -4.32
N LEU A 547 -23.24 21.06 -3.77
CA LEU A 547 -23.05 20.84 -2.34
C LEU A 547 -21.56 20.86 -1.95
N PRO A 548 -20.65 20.16 -2.66
CA PRO A 548 -19.21 20.37 -2.45
C PRO A 548 -18.78 21.82 -2.63
N ALA A 549 -19.34 22.55 -3.61
CA ALA A 549 -19.02 23.96 -3.80
C ALA A 549 -19.41 24.82 -2.60
N VAL A 550 -20.61 24.65 -2.08
CA VAL A 550 -21.07 25.38 -0.89
C VAL A 550 -20.23 25.00 0.33
N MET A 551 -19.93 23.71 0.53
CA MET A 551 -19.12 23.27 1.67
C MET A 551 -17.68 23.79 1.59
N ALA A 552 -17.11 23.86 0.39
CA ALA A 552 -15.77 24.40 0.17
C ALA A 552 -15.67 25.92 0.44
N CYS A 553 -16.78 26.64 0.56
CA CYS A 553 -16.74 28.02 1.08
C CYS A 553 -16.38 28.11 2.57
N PHE A 554 -16.50 27.01 3.32
CA PHE A 554 -16.36 26.98 4.79
C PHE A 554 -15.22 26.10 5.27
N MET A 555 -14.74 25.18 4.44
CA MET A 555 -13.66 24.28 4.76
C MET A 555 -12.77 24.03 3.53
N PRO A 556 -11.54 23.54 3.72
CA PRO A 556 -10.63 23.36 2.60
C PRO A 556 -11.17 22.40 1.54
N GLU A 557 -11.00 22.74 0.26
CA GLU A 557 -11.49 21.97 -0.90
C GLU A 557 -11.06 20.50 -0.89
N HIS A 558 -9.85 20.20 -0.40
CA HIS A 558 -9.33 18.83 -0.26
C HIS A 558 -10.06 18.03 0.83
N ALA A 559 -10.47 18.68 1.92
CA ALA A 559 -11.25 18.05 2.98
C ALA A 559 -12.67 17.73 2.50
N VAL A 560 -13.28 18.64 1.73
CA VAL A 560 -14.57 18.39 1.07
C VAL A 560 -14.47 17.20 0.11
N ALA A 561 -13.43 17.18 -0.74
CA ALA A 561 -13.24 16.06 -1.66
C ALA A 561 -13.07 14.73 -0.93
N ALA A 562 -12.25 14.67 0.13
CA ALA A 562 -12.05 13.46 0.93
C ALA A 562 -13.34 12.98 1.60
N LEU A 563 -14.17 13.90 2.10
CA LEU A 563 -15.46 13.57 2.72
C LEU A 563 -16.45 12.97 1.71
N PHE A 564 -16.53 13.55 0.52
CA PHE A 564 -17.52 13.16 -0.48
C PHE A 564 -17.07 12.02 -1.38
N LEU A 565 -15.77 11.73 -1.47
CA LEU A 565 -15.26 10.66 -2.33
C LEU A 565 -15.84 9.28 -1.98
N PRO A 566 -15.89 8.83 -0.70
CA PRO A 566 -16.56 7.58 -0.34
C PRO A 566 -18.05 7.57 -0.71
N ILE A 567 -18.73 8.72 -0.56
CA ILE A 567 -20.15 8.87 -0.91
C ILE A 567 -20.34 8.73 -2.43
N ALA A 568 -19.49 9.41 -3.22
CA ALA A 568 -19.50 9.31 -4.67
C ALA A 568 -19.24 7.86 -5.14
N TRP A 569 -18.27 7.19 -4.51
CA TRP A 569 -17.91 5.81 -4.83
C TRP A 569 -19.06 4.84 -4.53
N GLU A 570 -19.71 5.02 -3.39
CA GLU A 570 -20.87 4.22 -2.98
C GLU A 570 -22.09 4.43 -3.89
N ILE A 571 -22.33 5.66 -4.32
CA ILE A 571 -23.35 5.99 -5.33
C ILE A 571 -23.04 5.27 -6.65
N VAL A 572 -21.80 5.36 -7.15
CA VAL A 572 -21.40 4.74 -8.42
C VAL A 572 -21.53 3.21 -8.36
N ARG A 573 -21.12 2.61 -7.24
CA ARG A 573 -21.17 1.16 -7.02
C ARG A 573 -22.60 0.64 -6.87
N SER A 574 -23.46 1.34 -6.13
CA SER A 574 -24.87 0.96 -5.95
C SER A 574 -25.69 1.06 -7.23
N LEU A 575 -25.29 1.93 -8.17
CA LEU A 575 -25.85 2.01 -9.52
C LEU A 575 -25.30 0.93 -10.48
N GLY A 576 -24.37 0.07 -10.03
CA GLY A 576 -23.77 -0.98 -10.86
C GLY A 576 -22.92 -0.46 -12.03
N LEU A 577 -22.46 0.80 -11.96
CA LEU A 577 -21.74 1.43 -13.05
C LEU A 577 -20.27 0.97 -13.06
N LYS A 578 -19.79 0.49 -14.21
CA LYS A 578 -18.40 0.09 -14.41
C LYS A 578 -17.50 1.27 -14.80
N ALA A 579 -16.19 1.09 -14.65
CA ALA A 579 -15.18 1.99 -15.18
C ALA A 579 -15.41 2.24 -16.68
N GLY A 580 -15.43 3.51 -17.10
CA GLY A 580 -15.80 3.93 -18.46
C GLY A 580 -17.24 4.42 -18.63
N SER A 581 -18.13 4.24 -17.64
CA SER A 581 -19.44 4.91 -17.63
C SER A 581 -19.27 6.43 -17.59
N ARG A 582 -19.93 7.15 -18.50
CA ARG A 582 -19.90 8.62 -18.54
C ARG A 582 -20.64 9.24 -17.37
N TYR A 583 -21.67 8.59 -16.84
CA TYR A 583 -22.37 9.06 -15.65
C TYR A 583 -21.51 8.93 -14.40
N ALA A 584 -20.82 7.79 -14.23
CA ALA A 584 -19.88 7.61 -13.13
C ALA A 584 -18.76 8.66 -13.16
N GLN A 585 -18.14 8.87 -14.34
CA GLN A 585 -17.16 9.94 -14.56
C GLN A 585 -17.69 11.31 -14.15
N SER A 586 -18.94 11.62 -14.53
CA SER A 586 -19.53 12.93 -14.30
C SER A 586 -19.85 13.18 -12.83
N ILE A 587 -20.21 12.15 -12.05
CA ILE A 587 -20.36 12.26 -10.60
C ILE A 587 -19.02 12.65 -9.94
N PHE A 588 -17.93 12.02 -10.36
CA PHE A 588 -16.60 12.36 -9.85
C PHE A 588 -16.14 13.76 -10.31
N PHE A 589 -16.39 14.14 -11.57
CA PHE A 589 -16.14 15.51 -12.03
C PHE A 589 -16.96 16.55 -11.28
N ALA A 590 -18.25 16.28 -11.04
CA ALA A 590 -19.12 17.16 -10.27
C ALA A 590 -18.55 17.40 -8.87
N LEU A 591 -18.14 16.34 -8.18
CA LEU A 591 -17.48 16.43 -6.89
C LEU A 591 -16.24 17.33 -6.95
N SER A 592 -15.29 17.01 -7.83
CA SER A 592 -14.01 17.72 -7.88
C SER A 592 -14.19 19.18 -8.29
N TRP A 593 -14.90 19.45 -9.38
CA TRP A 593 -15.12 20.81 -9.88
C TRP A 593 -15.94 21.66 -8.91
N GLY A 594 -16.89 21.05 -8.20
CA GLY A 594 -17.64 21.69 -7.13
C GLY A 594 -16.70 22.15 -6.02
N ALA A 595 -15.92 21.23 -5.46
CA ALA A 595 -14.97 21.51 -4.38
C ALA A 595 -13.94 22.59 -4.77
N ILE A 596 -13.34 22.49 -5.96
CA ILE A 596 -12.35 23.45 -6.47
C ILE A 596 -12.97 24.84 -6.61
N THR A 597 -14.09 24.95 -7.34
CA THR A 597 -14.72 26.25 -7.64
C THR A 597 -15.25 26.91 -6.37
N GLY A 598 -15.88 26.14 -5.48
CA GLY A 598 -16.36 26.61 -4.19
C GLY A 598 -15.22 27.09 -3.29
N GLY A 599 -14.07 26.40 -3.35
CA GLY A 599 -12.89 26.76 -2.59
C GLY A 599 -12.33 28.15 -2.94
N VAL A 600 -12.65 28.70 -4.11
CA VAL A 600 -12.18 30.02 -4.57
C VAL A 600 -13.02 31.17 -4.02
N ILE A 601 -14.31 30.91 -3.73
CA ILE A 601 -15.28 31.95 -3.39
C ILE A 601 -14.88 32.73 -2.13
N THR A 602 -14.35 32.05 -1.12
CA THR A 602 -13.99 32.66 0.17
C THR A 602 -12.52 32.44 0.52
N LEU A 603 -12.01 33.17 1.53
CA LEU A 603 -10.65 32.98 2.05
C LEU A 603 -10.43 31.64 2.79
N LEU A 604 -11.48 30.87 3.08
CA LEU A 604 -11.37 29.63 3.85
C LEU A 604 -11.22 28.39 2.97
N GLY A 605 -11.67 28.49 1.73
CA GLY A 605 -11.82 27.32 0.87
C GLY A 605 -10.50 26.73 0.37
N GLY A 606 -9.43 27.52 0.40
CA GLY A 606 -8.10 27.04 0.05
C GLY A 606 -7.00 27.90 0.65
N ALA A 607 -5.82 27.31 0.72
CA ALA A 607 -4.61 27.96 1.21
C ALA A 607 -4.30 29.28 0.44
N ARG A 608 -4.42 29.28 -0.89
CA ARG A 608 -4.09 30.42 -1.77
C ARG A 608 -4.55 31.81 -1.29
N GLY A 609 -5.76 31.96 -0.78
CA GLY A 609 -6.33 33.26 -0.42
C GLY A 609 -5.63 33.92 0.78
N PRO A 610 -5.56 33.24 1.94
CA PRO A 610 -4.79 33.70 3.08
C PRO A 610 -3.33 34.01 2.75
N LEU A 611 -2.69 33.21 1.87
CA LEU A 611 -1.31 33.48 1.45
C LEU A 611 -1.19 34.74 0.61
N ALA A 612 -2.10 34.96 -0.34
CA ALA A 612 -2.12 36.16 -1.17
C ALA A 612 -2.34 37.42 -0.30
N MET A 613 -3.20 37.32 0.72
CA MET A 613 -3.42 38.38 1.70
C MET A 613 -2.14 38.66 2.51
N ALA A 614 -1.50 37.62 3.02
CA ALA A 614 -0.26 37.71 3.81
C ALA A 614 0.87 38.39 3.03
N LEU A 615 1.08 37.96 1.79
CA LEU A 615 2.11 38.48 0.92
C LEU A 615 1.79 39.92 0.50
N SER A 616 0.54 40.26 0.18
CA SER A 616 0.17 41.66 -0.10
C SER A 616 0.51 42.56 1.09
N GLU A 617 0.11 42.17 2.30
CA GLU A 617 0.37 42.93 3.51
C GLU A 617 1.86 43.08 3.80
N GLU A 618 2.63 41.99 3.71
CA GLU A 618 4.07 42.01 3.99
C GLU A 618 4.87 42.80 2.95
N LEU A 619 4.51 42.67 1.67
CA LEU A 619 5.28 43.27 0.58
C LEU A 619 4.94 44.75 0.36
N THR A 620 3.71 45.19 0.68
CA THR A 620 3.26 46.55 0.35
C THR A 620 2.64 47.31 1.51
N GLY A 621 2.47 46.69 2.68
CA GLY A 621 1.75 47.27 3.81
C GLY A 621 0.25 47.44 3.57
N ARG A 622 -0.30 46.88 2.47
CA ARG A 622 -1.72 46.93 2.13
C ARG A 622 -2.29 45.52 2.13
N SER A 623 -3.32 45.30 2.92
CA SER A 623 -4.10 44.06 2.96
C SER A 623 -5.49 44.28 2.37
N PHE A 624 -6.22 43.17 2.18
CA PHE A 624 -7.62 43.18 1.76
C PHE A 624 -8.46 42.36 2.74
N SER A 625 -9.73 42.70 2.86
CA SER A 625 -10.63 42.02 3.81
C SER A 625 -11.20 40.72 3.25
N PHE A 626 -11.84 39.94 4.13
CA PHE A 626 -12.64 38.79 3.73
C PHE A 626 -13.75 39.15 2.73
N ALA A 627 -14.36 40.33 2.89
CA ALA A 627 -15.40 40.81 2.00
C ALA A 627 -14.84 41.19 0.63
N ASP A 628 -13.69 41.87 0.58
CA ASP A 628 -13.05 42.29 -0.67
C ASP A 628 -12.67 41.08 -1.52
N TRP A 629 -12.08 40.04 -0.91
CA TRP A 629 -11.81 38.77 -1.59
C TRP A 629 -13.09 38.15 -2.14
N THR A 630 -14.11 38.00 -1.30
CA THR A 630 -15.34 37.30 -1.67
C THR A 630 -16.07 38.02 -2.80
N LEU A 631 -16.15 39.36 -2.74
CA LEU A 631 -16.78 40.18 -3.78
C LEU A 631 -15.97 40.18 -5.09
N ALA A 632 -14.65 40.08 -5.02
CA ALA A 632 -13.78 39.97 -6.19
C ALA A 632 -13.87 38.59 -6.86
N ALA A 633 -13.94 37.52 -6.07
CA ALA A 633 -13.90 36.13 -6.54
C ALA A 633 -15.27 35.58 -6.95
N ALA A 634 -16.34 35.96 -6.26
CA ALA A 634 -17.67 35.35 -6.43
C ALA A 634 -18.22 35.42 -7.87
N PRO A 635 -18.14 36.54 -8.61
CA PRO A 635 -18.65 36.58 -9.99
C PRO A 635 -17.94 35.57 -10.91
N ILE A 636 -16.64 35.38 -10.71
CA ILE A 636 -15.82 34.46 -11.50
C ILE A 636 -16.19 33.02 -11.14
N ALA A 637 -16.12 32.68 -9.85
CA ALA A 637 -16.40 31.34 -9.37
C ALA A 637 -17.85 30.89 -9.65
N LEU A 638 -18.85 31.75 -9.46
CA LEU A 638 -20.25 31.41 -9.74
C LEU A 638 -20.48 31.19 -11.24
N SER A 639 -19.82 31.96 -12.11
CA SER A 639 -19.90 31.76 -13.56
C SER A 639 -19.24 30.45 -13.99
N VAL A 640 -18.07 30.13 -13.44
CA VAL A 640 -17.38 28.85 -13.69
C VAL A 640 -18.22 27.67 -13.17
N LEU A 641 -18.88 27.82 -12.01
CA LEU A 641 -19.78 26.81 -11.45
C LEU A 641 -20.99 26.58 -12.36
N ALA A 642 -21.58 27.65 -12.90
CA ALA A 642 -22.69 27.56 -13.84
C ALA A 642 -22.27 26.87 -15.15
N VAL A 643 -21.11 27.22 -15.71
CA VAL A 643 -20.56 26.55 -16.90
C VAL A 643 -20.25 25.08 -16.62
N SER A 644 -19.70 24.77 -15.45
CA SER A 644 -19.47 23.38 -15.01
C SER A 644 -20.76 22.57 -15.00
N ALA A 645 -21.85 23.12 -14.46
CA ALA A 645 -23.16 22.49 -14.47
C ALA A 645 -23.68 22.25 -15.90
N ILE A 646 -23.54 23.24 -16.79
CA ILE A 646 -23.96 23.13 -18.19
C ILE A 646 -23.16 22.03 -18.91
N VAL A 647 -21.83 22.02 -18.76
CA VAL A 647 -20.95 21.01 -19.36
C VAL A 647 -21.33 19.61 -18.88
N LEU A 648 -21.50 19.43 -17.56
CA LEU A 648 -21.89 18.14 -16.98
C LEU A 648 -23.24 17.65 -17.51
N ILE A 649 -24.27 18.50 -17.54
CA ILE A 649 -25.60 18.13 -18.06
C ILE A 649 -25.53 17.73 -19.54
N ARG A 650 -24.73 18.42 -20.36
CA ARG A 650 -24.66 18.19 -21.80
C ARG A 650 -23.85 16.95 -22.18
N VAL A 651 -22.83 16.62 -21.41
CA VAL A 651 -21.92 15.48 -21.69
C VAL A 651 -22.45 14.16 -21.11
N THR A 652 -23.27 14.24 -20.06
CA THR A 652 -23.71 13.05 -19.31
C THR A 652 -24.98 12.43 -19.90
N PRO A 653 -24.98 11.14 -20.27
CA PRO A 653 -26.20 10.42 -20.60
C PRO A 653 -27.02 10.15 -19.33
N MET A 654 -28.24 10.69 -19.26
CA MET A 654 -29.11 10.63 -18.06
C MET A 654 -30.25 9.59 -18.16
N GLY A 655 -30.48 9.01 -19.35
CA GLY A 655 -31.63 8.14 -19.61
C GLY A 655 -31.48 6.73 -19.02
N GLY A 656 -32.57 6.21 -18.42
CA GLY A 656 -32.67 4.80 -18.00
C GLY A 656 -31.96 4.43 -16.70
N LEU A 657 -31.42 5.41 -15.96
CA LEU A 657 -30.76 5.17 -14.67
C LEU A 657 -31.79 5.13 -13.53
N ASP A 658 -31.96 3.97 -12.91
CA ASP A 658 -32.68 3.86 -11.65
C ASP A 658 -31.76 4.22 -10.49
N ILE A 659 -32.12 5.28 -9.76
CA ILE A 659 -31.36 5.78 -8.59
C ILE A 659 -31.91 5.27 -7.26
N SER A 660 -32.93 4.40 -7.28
CA SER A 660 -33.56 3.85 -6.09
C SER A 660 -32.55 3.16 -5.17
N SER A 661 -31.64 2.35 -5.73
CA SER A 661 -30.59 1.64 -5.00
C SER A 661 -29.58 2.58 -4.34
N ALA A 662 -29.14 3.64 -5.04
CA ALA A 662 -28.25 4.65 -4.49
C ALA A 662 -28.91 5.41 -3.35
N ARG A 663 -30.20 5.73 -3.48
CA ARG A 663 -30.97 6.41 -2.44
C ARG A 663 -31.17 5.53 -1.20
N GLU A 664 -31.47 4.25 -1.38
CA GLU A 664 -31.59 3.30 -0.27
C GLU A 664 -30.29 3.25 0.52
N ARG A 665 -29.14 3.15 -0.15
CA ARG A 665 -27.81 3.13 0.48
C ARG A 665 -27.49 4.42 1.23
N ILE A 666 -27.80 5.58 0.66
CA ILE A 666 -27.64 6.89 1.33
C ILE A 666 -28.55 6.98 2.56
N SER A 667 -29.78 6.49 2.46
CA SER A 667 -30.73 6.48 3.57
C SER A 667 -30.27 5.57 4.72
N LEU A 668 -29.72 4.39 4.40
CA LEU A 668 -29.11 3.48 5.38
C LEU A 668 -27.91 4.13 6.08
N ARG A 669 -27.00 4.74 5.32
CA ARG A 669 -25.84 5.43 5.90
C ARG A 669 -26.24 6.61 6.80
N ARG A 670 -27.30 7.34 6.43
CA ARG A 670 -27.87 8.39 7.27
C ARG A 670 -28.44 7.84 8.58
N LEU A 671 -29.10 6.68 8.54
CA LEU A 671 -29.61 6.00 9.74
C LEU A 671 -28.47 5.55 10.66
N GLU A 672 -27.34 5.08 10.11
CA GLU A 672 -26.15 4.70 10.90
C GLU A 672 -25.54 5.88 11.67
N LEU A 673 -25.51 7.08 11.08
CA LEU A 673 -24.92 8.27 11.68
C LEU A 673 -25.82 8.95 12.72
N GLY A 674 -27.12 8.68 12.67
CA GLY A 674 -28.13 9.29 13.54
C GLY A 674 -28.33 10.80 13.32
N ASP A 675 -29.20 11.38 14.14
CA ASP A 675 -29.54 12.81 14.07
C ASP A 675 -28.39 13.73 14.52
N PHE A 676 -28.53 15.03 14.24
CA PHE A 676 -27.58 16.04 14.73
C PHE A 676 -27.59 16.11 16.26
N ASP A 677 -26.48 15.69 16.86
CA ASP A 677 -26.25 15.82 18.30
C ASP A 677 -26.06 17.29 18.72
N LEU A 678 -26.10 17.55 20.02
CA LEU A 678 -25.94 18.89 20.56
C LEU A 678 -24.59 19.51 20.17
N LYS A 679 -23.54 18.68 20.06
CA LYS A 679 -22.19 19.12 19.70
C LYS A 679 -22.11 19.59 18.24
N ALA A 680 -22.73 18.87 17.30
CA ALA A 680 -22.78 19.24 15.90
C ALA A 680 -23.58 20.55 15.70
N LYS A 681 -24.70 20.72 16.43
CA LYS A 681 -25.46 21.98 16.40
C LYS A 681 -24.67 23.16 16.97
N ALA A 682 -24.00 22.96 18.10
CA ALA A 682 -23.14 23.97 18.71
C ALA A 682 -21.94 24.34 17.81
N MET A 683 -21.34 23.35 17.13
CA MET A 683 -20.28 23.56 16.14
C MET A 683 -20.79 24.37 14.93
N ALA A 684 -21.97 24.03 14.41
CA ALA A 684 -22.57 24.79 13.30
C ALA A 684 -22.84 26.24 13.68
N LEU A 685 -23.36 26.47 14.89
CA LEU A 685 -23.58 27.81 15.43
C LEU A 685 -22.25 28.58 15.59
N LEU A 686 -21.21 27.92 16.12
CA LEU A 686 -19.89 28.52 16.28
C LEU A 686 -19.33 28.97 14.93
N LEU A 687 -19.31 28.09 13.93
CA LEU A 687 -18.86 28.42 12.58
C LEU A 687 -19.63 29.59 11.96
N LEU A 688 -20.96 29.60 12.12
CA LEU A 688 -21.81 30.67 11.63
C LEU A 688 -21.48 32.01 12.29
N VAL A 689 -21.29 32.02 13.62
CA VAL A 689 -20.92 33.21 14.39
C VAL A 689 -19.53 33.70 13.99
N THR A 690 -18.54 32.81 13.86
CA THR A 690 -17.19 33.14 13.39
C THR A 690 -17.21 33.76 12.00
N MET A 691 -18.03 33.22 11.09
CA MET A 691 -18.20 33.74 9.74
C MET A 691 -18.78 35.15 9.72
N LEU A 692 -19.87 35.36 10.47
CA LEU A 692 -20.47 36.69 10.62
C LEU A 692 -19.48 37.68 11.24
N ALA A 693 -18.65 37.24 12.19
CA ALA A 693 -17.61 38.07 12.79
C ALA A 693 -16.53 38.46 11.77
N TRP A 694 -16.06 37.56 10.91
CA TRP A 694 -15.10 37.91 9.85
C TRP A 694 -15.67 38.92 8.85
N ILE A 695 -16.94 38.79 8.48
CA ILE A 695 -17.60 39.71 7.52
C ILE A 695 -17.83 41.09 8.15
N LEU A 696 -18.37 41.13 9.37
CA LEU A 696 -18.83 42.38 10.00
C LEU A 696 -17.73 43.11 10.79
N ALA A 697 -16.84 42.36 11.44
CA ALA A 697 -15.83 42.90 12.34
C ALA A 697 -14.39 42.68 11.87
N GLY A 698 -14.16 41.94 10.78
CA GLY A 698 -12.81 41.61 10.29
C GLY A 698 -11.97 42.79 9.79
N HIS A 699 -12.57 43.96 9.59
CA HIS A 699 -11.84 45.21 9.27
C HIS A 699 -11.33 45.93 10.53
N ALA A 700 -12.04 45.79 11.66
CA ALA A 700 -11.71 46.46 12.93
C ALA A 700 -10.96 45.54 13.91
N SER A 701 -11.14 44.23 13.79
CA SER A 701 -10.46 43.18 14.57
C SER A 701 -9.62 42.31 13.64
N SER A 702 -8.47 41.81 14.12
CA SER A 702 -7.64 40.92 13.29
C SER A 702 -8.39 39.62 12.97
N LEU A 703 -8.42 39.24 11.68
CA LEU A 703 -9.03 37.98 11.22
C LEU A 703 -8.48 36.78 12.00
N ALA A 704 -7.17 36.81 12.28
CA ALA A 704 -6.46 35.84 13.09
C ALA A 704 -6.98 35.78 14.53
N GLY A 705 -7.22 36.92 15.17
CA GLY A 705 -7.77 36.99 16.52
C GLY A 705 -9.15 36.35 16.62
N ILE A 706 -10.03 36.65 15.66
CA ILE A 706 -11.37 36.03 15.58
C ILE A 706 -11.25 34.51 15.43
N ALA A 707 -10.34 34.03 14.58
CA ALA A 707 -10.12 32.60 14.35
C ALA A 707 -9.63 31.91 15.64
N LEU A 708 -8.61 32.45 16.30
CA LEU A 708 -8.03 31.88 17.51
C LEU A 708 -9.00 31.89 18.70
N ILE A 709 -9.77 32.98 18.90
CA ILE A 709 -10.82 33.02 19.92
C ILE A 709 -11.87 31.95 19.64
N SER A 710 -12.27 31.78 18.37
CA SER A 710 -13.24 30.75 17.99
C SER A 710 -12.72 29.34 18.28
N VAL A 711 -11.44 29.07 18.07
CA VAL A 711 -10.79 27.81 18.46
C VAL A 711 -10.83 27.62 19.98
N VAL A 712 -10.51 28.66 20.76
CA VAL A 712 -10.60 28.60 22.23
C VAL A 712 -12.03 28.29 22.68
N VAL A 713 -13.03 28.95 22.10
CA VAL A 713 -14.46 28.69 22.38
C VAL A 713 -14.84 27.25 22.01
N MET A 714 -14.36 26.74 20.86
CA MET A 714 -14.59 25.37 20.42
C MET A 714 -14.13 24.34 21.45
N PHE A 715 -12.94 24.54 22.04
CA PHE A 715 -12.40 23.67 23.09
C PHE A 715 -13.07 23.90 24.45
N ALA A 716 -13.38 25.16 24.81
CA ALA A 716 -14.08 25.49 26.05
C ALA A 716 -15.46 24.82 26.12
N LEU A 717 -16.17 24.76 24.98
CA LEU A 717 -17.44 24.07 24.83
C LEU A 717 -17.31 22.53 24.72
N ARG A 718 -16.08 21.99 24.78
CA ARG A 718 -15.76 20.55 24.67
C ARG A 718 -16.36 19.90 23.42
N LEU A 719 -16.37 20.63 22.30
CA LEU A 719 -16.92 20.13 21.03
C LEU A 719 -16.01 19.04 20.43
N VAL A 720 -14.69 19.19 20.56
CA VAL A 720 -13.67 18.27 20.02
C VAL A 720 -12.46 18.13 20.97
N SER A 721 -11.63 17.10 20.77
CA SER A 721 -10.38 16.88 21.50
C SER A 721 -9.18 17.45 20.75
N TRP A 722 -8.12 17.82 21.48
CA TRP A 722 -6.91 18.39 20.86
C TRP A 722 -6.28 17.45 19.85
N ARG A 723 -6.12 16.17 20.24
CA ARG A 723 -5.57 15.13 19.38
C ARG A 723 -6.32 15.00 18.05
N ALA A 724 -7.65 15.06 18.09
CA ALA A 724 -8.46 14.95 16.88
C ALA A 724 -8.25 16.14 15.93
N VAL A 725 -8.08 17.35 16.47
CA VAL A 725 -7.76 18.53 15.65
C VAL A 725 -6.35 18.44 15.09
N GLU A 726 -5.37 18.05 15.91
CA GLU A 726 -3.96 17.92 15.53
C GLU A 726 -3.75 16.96 14.34
N GLU A 727 -4.47 15.84 14.32
CA GLU A 727 -4.41 14.84 13.23
C GLU A 727 -4.94 15.37 11.88
N HIS A 728 -5.79 16.40 11.88
CA HIS A 728 -6.45 16.93 10.68
C HIS A 728 -5.90 18.31 10.22
N VAL A 729 -5.13 19.00 11.06
CA VAL A 729 -4.52 20.29 10.69
C VAL A 729 -3.33 20.07 9.75
N ASN A 730 -3.32 20.77 8.62
CA ASN A 730 -2.20 20.72 7.68
C ASN A 730 -1.07 21.66 8.12
N TRP A 731 -0.21 21.18 9.02
CA TRP A 731 0.98 21.90 9.48
C TRP A 731 1.94 22.26 8.34
N GLY A 732 1.99 21.44 7.29
CA GLY A 732 2.83 21.68 6.13
C GLY A 732 2.50 23.00 5.42
N VAL A 733 1.21 23.32 5.28
CA VAL A 733 0.77 24.60 4.70
C VAL A 733 1.16 25.79 5.58
N VAL A 734 1.01 25.67 6.89
CA VAL A 734 1.40 26.73 7.85
C VAL A 734 2.90 27.03 7.75
N LEU A 735 3.74 25.98 7.73
CA LEU A 735 5.19 26.10 7.57
C LEU A 735 5.60 26.66 6.21
N MET A 736 4.88 26.27 5.15
CA MET A 736 5.11 26.77 3.80
C MET A 736 4.92 28.29 3.72
N TYR A 737 3.95 28.85 4.45
CA TYR A 737 3.64 30.27 4.39
C TYR A 737 4.74 31.12 4.99
N GLY A 738 5.21 30.74 6.19
CA GLY A 738 6.31 31.45 6.83
C GLY A 738 7.54 31.52 5.92
N GLY A 739 7.88 30.41 5.25
CA GLY A 739 9.00 30.39 4.29
C GLY A 739 8.72 31.20 3.01
N ALA A 740 7.53 31.09 2.41
CA ALA A 740 7.17 31.87 1.22
C ALA A 740 7.15 33.39 1.47
N ILE A 741 6.62 33.81 2.62
CA ILE A 741 6.62 35.21 3.07
C ILE A 741 8.06 35.69 3.29
N ALA A 742 8.91 34.87 3.91
CA ALA A 742 10.33 35.19 4.09
C ALA A 742 11.08 35.37 2.78
N ILE A 743 10.87 34.47 1.81
CA ILE A 743 11.49 34.57 0.48
C ILE A 743 10.96 35.80 -0.26
N GLY A 744 9.65 36.05 -0.23
CA GLY A 744 9.06 37.22 -0.89
C GLY A 744 9.57 38.54 -0.30
N LYS A 745 9.65 38.64 1.03
CA LYS A 745 10.22 39.80 1.71
C LYS A 745 11.68 40.01 1.35
N ALA A 746 12.48 38.94 1.32
CA ALA A 746 13.88 39.00 0.91
C ALA A 746 14.04 39.54 -0.51
N LEU A 747 13.22 39.08 -1.46
CA LEU A 747 13.24 39.59 -2.85
C LEU A 747 12.88 41.07 -2.94
N THR A 748 11.96 41.54 -2.10
CA THR A 748 11.49 42.92 -2.11
C THR A 748 12.50 43.87 -1.45
N VAL A 749 12.99 43.52 -0.26
CA VAL A 749 13.96 44.33 0.50
C VAL A 749 15.29 44.46 -0.24
N THR A 750 15.74 43.42 -0.94
CA THR A 750 17.00 43.44 -1.68
C THR A 750 16.90 44.05 -3.08
N GLY A 751 15.68 44.37 -3.56
CA GLY A 751 15.42 44.84 -4.92
C GLY A 751 15.48 43.75 -6.01
N ALA A 752 15.76 42.50 -5.63
CA ALA A 752 15.84 41.36 -6.54
C ALA A 752 14.55 41.07 -7.30
N GLY A 753 13.39 41.21 -6.65
CA GLY A 753 12.09 40.99 -7.28
C GLY A 753 11.82 41.95 -8.44
N LEU A 754 12.16 43.23 -8.26
CA LEU A 754 12.02 44.25 -9.30
C LEU A 754 13.02 44.03 -10.45
N TRP A 755 14.26 43.68 -10.12
CA TRP A 755 15.28 43.34 -11.12
C TRP A 755 14.84 42.17 -12.00
N LEU A 756 14.31 41.10 -11.40
CA LEU A 756 13.78 39.94 -12.12
C LEU A 756 12.56 40.32 -12.97
N ALA A 757 11.69 41.19 -12.45
CA ALA A 757 10.51 41.65 -13.18
C ALA A 757 10.89 42.42 -14.46
N HIS A 758 11.85 43.35 -14.40
CA HIS A 758 12.32 44.08 -15.58
C HIS A 758 13.00 43.17 -16.62
N LEU A 759 13.64 42.09 -16.17
CA LEU A 759 14.28 41.13 -17.09
C LEU A 759 13.25 40.29 -17.86
N LEU A 760 12.17 39.88 -17.19
CA LEU A 760 11.19 38.94 -17.73
C LEU A 760 10.03 39.62 -18.46
N PHE A 761 9.70 40.87 -18.11
CA PHE A 761 8.50 41.54 -18.58
C PHE A 761 8.83 42.84 -19.33
N PRO A 762 8.34 43.01 -20.57
CA PRO A 762 8.48 44.26 -21.31
C PRO A 762 7.78 45.42 -20.59
N GLU A 763 8.46 46.57 -20.45
CA GLU A 763 7.88 47.79 -19.87
C GLU A 763 6.62 48.30 -20.61
N SER A 764 6.42 47.86 -21.86
CA SER A 764 5.24 48.22 -22.66
C SER A 764 3.93 47.57 -22.20
N ILE A 765 3.98 46.58 -21.29
CA ILE A 765 2.80 45.84 -20.84
C ILE A 765 2.29 46.44 -19.53
N ALA A 766 1.23 47.23 -19.61
CA ALA A 766 0.61 47.91 -18.47
C ALA A 766 -0.90 47.66 -18.40
N GLY A 767 -1.50 48.05 -17.27
CA GLY A 767 -2.95 47.96 -17.04
C GLY A 767 -3.52 46.54 -17.22
N LEU A 768 -4.61 46.44 -17.98
CA LEU A 768 -5.33 45.18 -18.18
C LEU A 768 -4.47 44.08 -18.85
N ALA A 769 -3.52 44.46 -19.70
CA ALA A 769 -2.63 43.51 -20.38
C ALA A 769 -1.67 42.81 -19.39
N LEU A 770 -1.19 43.55 -18.37
CA LEU A 770 -0.37 42.97 -17.31
C LEU A 770 -1.18 41.99 -16.47
N LEU A 771 -2.40 42.36 -16.06
CA LEU A 771 -3.28 41.48 -15.28
C LEU A 771 -3.67 40.22 -16.06
N ALA A 772 -3.92 40.34 -17.37
CA ALA A 772 -4.17 39.19 -18.25
C ALA A 772 -2.98 38.23 -18.29
N MET A 773 -1.76 38.77 -18.41
CA MET A 773 -0.55 37.96 -18.42
C MET A 773 -0.33 37.24 -17.08
N LEU A 774 -0.46 37.97 -15.96
CA LEU A 774 -0.32 37.40 -14.62
C LEU A 774 -1.35 36.29 -14.38
N ALA A 775 -2.60 36.51 -14.79
CA ALA A 775 -3.65 35.50 -14.71
C ALA A 775 -3.32 34.27 -15.57
N LEU A 776 -2.87 34.44 -16.82
CA LEU A 776 -2.54 33.34 -17.71
C LEU A 776 -1.37 32.49 -17.18
N ILE A 777 -0.29 33.15 -16.74
CA ILE A 777 0.87 32.47 -16.14
C ILE A 777 0.43 31.69 -14.90
N THR A 778 -0.34 32.33 -14.01
CA THR A 778 -0.81 31.68 -12.78
C THR A 778 -1.70 30.47 -13.09
N LEU A 779 -2.62 30.60 -14.06
CA LEU A 779 -3.52 29.52 -14.46
C LEU A 779 -2.77 28.32 -15.03
N LEU A 780 -1.72 28.55 -15.81
CA LEU A 780 -0.87 27.48 -16.36
C LEU A 780 0.01 26.84 -15.28
N PHE A 781 0.61 27.64 -14.40
CA PHE A 781 1.45 27.15 -13.32
C PHE A 781 0.67 26.28 -12.35
N THR A 782 -0.54 26.68 -11.97
CA THR A 782 -1.34 25.98 -10.97
C THR A 782 -1.82 24.58 -11.42
N GLU A 783 -1.74 24.26 -12.71
CA GLU A 783 -2.00 22.91 -13.20
C GLU A 783 -0.83 21.95 -12.94
N GLY A 784 0.40 22.49 -12.81
CA GLY A 784 1.63 21.73 -12.59
C GLY A 784 2.13 21.75 -11.14
N VAL A 785 1.75 22.76 -10.35
CA VAL A 785 2.16 22.91 -8.94
C VAL A 785 0.96 23.14 -8.05
N SER A 786 1.13 23.02 -6.72
CA SER A 786 0.02 23.30 -5.81
C SER A 786 -0.43 24.76 -5.90
N ASN A 787 -1.73 25.01 -5.77
CA ASN A 787 -2.33 26.36 -5.78
C ASN A 787 -1.59 27.36 -4.87
N ALA A 788 -1.19 26.93 -3.68
CA ALA A 788 -0.48 27.79 -2.75
C ALA A 788 0.99 28.04 -3.15
N ALA A 789 1.65 27.04 -3.76
CA ALA A 789 2.96 27.24 -4.36
C ALA A 789 2.90 28.21 -5.55
N ALA A 790 1.87 28.15 -6.39
CA ALA A 790 1.68 29.09 -7.49
C ALA A 790 1.61 30.54 -6.98
N VAL A 791 0.86 30.80 -5.89
CA VAL A 791 0.84 32.14 -5.24
C VAL A 791 2.21 32.51 -4.67
N ALA A 792 2.87 31.60 -3.95
CA ALA A 792 4.20 31.83 -3.37
C ALA A 792 5.27 32.17 -4.41
N ILE A 793 5.14 31.62 -5.63
CA ILE A 793 6.07 31.82 -6.74
C ILE A 793 5.76 33.10 -7.50
N VAL A 794 4.51 33.28 -7.92
CA VAL A 794 4.14 34.35 -8.86
C VAL A 794 4.01 35.70 -8.15
N LEU A 795 3.45 35.71 -6.94
CA LEU A 795 3.08 36.95 -6.28
C LEU A 795 4.27 37.86 -5.89
N PRO A 796 5.41 37.34 -5.37
CA PRO A 796 6.58 38.17 -5.07
C PRO A 796 7.18 38.90 -6.28
N VAL A 797 6.92 38.42 -7.50
CA VAL A 797 7.35 39.08 -8.74
C VAL A 797 6.24 39.98 -9.30
N ALA A 798 4.99 39.55 -9.18
CA ALA A 798 3.82 40.29 -9.65
C ALA A 798 3.62 41.62 -8.90
N VAL A 799 3.85 41.66 -7.59
CA VAL A 799 3.66 42.86 -6.77
C VAL A 799 4.61 44.00 -7.16
N PRO A 800 5.95 43.82 -7.19
CA PRO A 800 6.86 44.86 -7.65
C PRO A 800 6.55 45.36 -9.07
N LEU A 801 6.16 44.45 -9.97
CA LEU A 801 5.80 44.79 -11.35
C LEU A 801 4.51 45.62 -11.42
N ALA A 802 3.52 45.30 -10.60
CA ALA A 802 2.29 46.08 -10.48
C ALA A 802 2.59 47.50 -9.98
N VAL A 803 3.42 47.64 -8.95
CA VAL A 803 3.86 48.95 -8.44
C VAL A 803 4.57 49.76 -9.54
N ALA A 804 5.50 49.13 -10.27
CA ALA A 804 6.24 49.79 -11.36
C ALA A 804 5.32 50.22 -12.51
N SER A 805 4.24 49.48 -12.77
CA SER A 805 3.26 49.75 -13.82
C SER A 805 2.08 50.62 -13.36
N ASN A 806 2.16 51.21 -12.16
CA ASN A 806 1.10 52.02 -11.54
C ASN A 806 -0.26 51.29 -11.42
N ILE A 807 -0.22 49.97 -11.19
CA ILE A 807 -1.38 49.15 -10.84
C ILE A 807 -1.40 48.96 -9.33
N ASP A 808 -2.58 49.07 -8.72
CA ASP A 808 -2.72 48.83 -7.28
C ASP A 808 -2.26 47.40 -6.91
N PRO A 809 -1.31 47.22 -5.97
CA PRO A 809 -0.75 45.91 -5.67
C PRO A 809 -1.76 44.90 -5.14
N VAL A 810 -2.82 45.36 -4.48
CA VAL A 810 -3.92 44.49 -4.02
C VAL A 810 -4.63 43.87 -5.22
N THR A 811 -4.81 44.61 -6.31
CA THR A 811 -5.36 44.09 -7.58
C THR A 811 -4.50 42.95 -8.14
N ALA A 812 -3.18 43.08 -8.10
CA ALA A 812 -2.27 42.01 -8.52
C ALA A 812 -2.33 40.79 -7.58
N ALA A 813 -2.41 41.02 -6.26
CA ALA A 813 -2.55 39.97 -5.26
C ALA A 813 -3.87 39.18 -5.40
N LEU A 814 -4.99 39.88 -5.62
CA LEU A 814 -6.28 39.25 -5.90
C LEU A 814 -6.25 38.50 -7.23
N THR A 815 -5.60 39.03 -8.26
CA THR A 815 -5.45 38.37 -9.55
C THR A 815 -4.74 37.03 -9.41
N VAL A 816 -3.54 37.01 -8.83
CA VAL A 816 -2.77 35.77 -8.65
C VAL A 816 -3.48 34.84 -7.66
N GLY A 817 -3.97 35.37 -6.54
CA GLY A 817 -4.65 34.60 -5.51
C GLY A 817 -5.89 33.86 -6.02
N ILE A 818 -6.80 34.56 -6.70
CA ILE A 818 -8.06 34.00 -7.19
C ILE A 818 -7.79 33.03 -8.34
N VAL A 819 -6.97 33.43 -9.33
CA VAL A 819 -6.73 32.63 -10.54
C VAL A 819 -5.97 31.34 -10.24
N SER A 820 -5.07 31.34 -9.24
CA SER A 820 -4.39 30.11 -8.80
C SER A 820 -5.33 29.00 -8.32
N GLY A 821 -6.60 29.31 -8.05
CA GLY A 821 -7.58 28.33 -7.61
C GLY A 821 -8.27 27.55 -8.72
N PHE A 822 -8.11 27.93 -9.99
CA PHE A 822 -8.84 27.34 -11.11
C PHE A 822 -8.04 26.26 -11.87
N ALA A 823 -7.49 25.30 -11.12
CA ALA A 823 -6.77 24.15 -11.67
C ALA A 823 -7.73 22.97 -11.95
N PHE A 824 -8.12 22.79 -13.21
CA PHE A 824 -9.13 21.82 -13.66
C PHE A 824 -8.61 20.77 -14.64
N MET A 825 -7.45 20.97 -15.25
CA MET A 825 -6.97 20.19 -16.40
C MET A 825 -6.23 18.92 -16.00
N LEU A 826 -5.34 19.02 -15.01
CA LEU A 826 -4.44 17.93 -14.64
C LEU A 826 -4.78 17.30 -13.27
N PRO A 827 -4.56 15.98 -13.10
CA PRO A 827 -4.72 15.31 -11.80
C PRO A 827 -3.87 15.95 -10.69
N MET A 828 -2.66 16.38 -11.05
CA MET A 828 -1.66 16.90 -10.09
C MET A 828 -1.95 18.33 -9.61
N GLY A 829 -2.80 19.09 -10.32
CA GLY A 829 -3.04 20.51 -9.99
C GLY A 829 -3.71 20.70 -8.62
N THR A 830 -4.64 19.81 -8.24
CA THR A 830 -5.33 19.89 -6.94
C THR A 830 -5.61 18.51 -6.34
N PRO A 831 -5.64 18.38 -4.99
CA PRO A 831 -6.00 17.11 -4.35
C PRO A 831 -7.39 16.56 -4.76
N PRO A 832 -8.46 17.38 -4.92
CA PRO A 832 -9.72 16.89 -5.48
C PRO A 832 -9.57 16.19 -6.84
N ASN A 833 -8.78 16.74 -7.76
CA ASN A 833 -8.51 16.12 -9.06
C ASN A 833 -7.74 14.80 -8.93
N ALA A 834 -6.70 14.76 -8.09
CA ALA A 834 -5.93 13.55 -7.84
C ALA A 834 -6.79 12.44 -7.21
N MET A 835 -7.63 12.78 -6.23
CA MET A 835 -8.54 11.86 -5.55
C MET A 835 -9.53 11.22 -6.52
N ILE A 836 -10.15 12.00 -7.42
CA ILE A 836 -11.09 11.44 -8.39
C ILE A 836 -10.39 10.64 -9.49
N PHE A 837 -9.17 11.03 -9.86
CA PHE A 837 -8.37 10.31 -10.83
C PHE A 837 -8.00 8.92 -10.30
N GLY A 838 -7.54 8.84 -9.05
CA GLY A 838 -7.21 7.57 -8.36
C GLY A 838 -8.38 6.60 -8.16
N THR A 839 -9.61 6.97 -8.53
CA THR A 839 -10.74 6.02 -8.54
C THR A 839 -10.73 5.06 -9.73
N GLY A 840 -9.94 5.35 -10.78
CA GLY A 840 -9.92 4.59 -12.03
C GLY A 840 -11.15 4.82 -12.94
N TYR A 841 -12.13 5.63 -12.52
CA TYR A 841 -13.30 5.96 -13.34
C TYR A 841 -13.03 7.11 -14.30
N VAL A 842 -12.10 8.02 -13.98
CA VAL A 842 -11.83 9.26 -14.71
C VAL A 842 -10.60 9.10 -15.61
N ARG A 843 -10.71 9.53 -16.87
CA ARG A 843 -9.60 9.49 -17.83
C ARG A 843 -8.91 10.86 -17.93
N ALA A 844 -7.57 10.87 -17.93
CA ALA A 844 -6.76 12.08 -18.05
C ALA A 844 -7.11 12.92 -19.30
N SER A 845 -7.39 12.27 -20.43
CA SER A 845 -7.79 12.97 -21.67
C SER A 845 -9.11 13.74 -21.54
N HIS A 846 -10.06 13.22 -20.76
CA HIS A 846 -11.31 13.92 -20.47
C HIS A 846 -11.09 15.06 -19.46
N MET A 847 -10.23 14.87 -18.45
CA MET A 847 -9.84 15.95 -17.52
C MET A 847 -9.23 17.12 -18.29
N LEU A 848 -8.26 16.84 -19.17
CA LEU A 848 -7.61 17.87 -19.98
C LEU A 848 -8.61 18.61 -20.87
N ARG A 849 -9.46 17.88 -21.60
CA ARG A 849 -10.40 18.48 -22.55
C ARG A 849 -11.47 19.32 -21.87
N TYR A 850 -12.12 18.81 -20.82
CA TYR A 850 -13.18 19.54 -20.14
C TYR A 850 -12.63 20.59 -19.17
N GLY A 851 -11.52 20.28 -18.49
CA GLY A 851 -10.80 21.22 -17.65
C GLY A 851 -10.33 22.44 -18.42
N ALA A 852 -9.81 22.27 -19.65
CA ALA A 852 -9.40 23.40 -20.47
C ALA A 852 -10.55 24.36 -20.79
N VAL A 853 -11.78 23.84 -20.96
CA VAL A 853 -12.98 24.66 -21.14
C VAL A 853 -13.28 25.48 -19.88
N LEU A 854 -13.16 24.87 -18.70
CA LEU A 854 -13.38 25.56 -17.43
C LEU A 854 -12.28 26.58 -17.12
N SER A 855 -11.02 26.25 -17.33
CA SER A 855 -9.88 27.16 -17.14
C SER A 855 -9.96 28.35 -18.10
N LEU A 856 -10.31 28.12 -19.38
CA LEU A 856 -10.54 29.21 -20.34
C LEU A 856 -11.73 30.09 -19.93
N THR A 857 -12.82 29.46 -19.43
CA THR A 857 -13.98 30.20 -18.90
C THR A 857 -13.56 31.07 -17.71
N ALA A 858 -12.83 30.51 -16.76
CA ALA A 858 -12.32 31.23 -15.60
C ALA A 858 -11.47 32.44 -16.02
N PHE A 859 -10.59 32.26 -17.00
CA PHE A 859 -9.78 33.34 -17.56
C PHE A 859 -10.63 34.44 -18.21
N VAL A 860 -11.55 34.09 -19.11
CA VAL A 860 -12.40 35.06 -19.81
C VAL A 860 -13.30 35.82 -18.82
N VAL A 861 -13.91 35.12 -17.87
CA VAL A 861 -14.77 35.76 -16.86
C VAL A 861 -13.93 36.61 -15.91
N PHE A 862 -12.73 36.18 -15.54
CA PHE A 862 -11.79 37.00 -14.78
C PHE A 862 -11.49 38.32 -15.51
N MET A 863 -11.19 38.27 -16.82
CA MET A 863 -10.92 39.47 -17.63
C MET A 863 -12.12 40.43 -17.67
N ILE A 864 -13.35 39.91 -17.76
CA ILE A 864 -14.56 40.72 -17.70
C ILE A 864 -14.75 41.30 -16.29
N THR A 865 -14.51 40.51 -15.26
CA THR A 865 -14.70 40.92 -13.87
C THR A 865 -13.71 42.02 -13.47
N VAL A 866 -12.43 41.88 -13.84
CA VAL A 866 -11.41 42.88 -13.51
C VAL A 866 -11.58 44.19 -14.30
N SER A 867 -12.12 44.13 -15.53
CA SER A 867 -12.33 45.33 -16.35
C SER A 867 -13.64 46.07 -16.03
N VAL A 868 -14.67 45.37 -15.56
CA VAL A 868 -16.01 45.94 -15.34
C VAL A 868 -16.39 45.97 -13.87
N TRP A 869 -16.28 44.83 -13.17
CA TRP A 869 -16.81 44.69 -11.80
C TRP A 869 -15.88 45.30 -10.75
N TRP A 870 -14.56 45.07 -10.82
CA TRP A 870 -13.62 45.57 -9.82
C TRP A 870 -13.57 47.11 -9.74
N PRO A 871 -13.58 47.85 -10.88
CA PRO A 871 -13.66 49.31 -10.83
C PRO A 871 -14.95 49.83 -10.19
N LEU A 872 -16.09 49.11 -10.35
CA LEU A 872 -17.37 49.48 -9.74
C LEU A 872 -17.37 49.31 -8.22
N LEU A 873 -16.54 48.42 -7.67
CA LEU A 873 -16.41 48.24 -6.22
C LEU A 873 -15.71 49.42 -5.55
N GLY A 874 -15.00 50.29 -6.30
CA GLY A 874 -14.36 51.52 -5.82
C GLY A 874 -13.26 51.35 -4.77
N ARG A 875 -13.08 50.14 -4.24
CA ARG A 875 -12.10 49.74 -3.23
C ARG A 875 -11.02 48.79 -3.78
N ILE A 876 -11.17 48.32 -5.02
CA ILE A 876 -10.35 47.28 -5.67
C ILE A 876 -9.85 47.77 -7.05
N GLY A 877 -9.63 49.08 -7.21
CA GLY A 877 -9.31 49.70 -8.50
C GLY A 877 -8.34 50.85 -8.39
#